data_AF-A0A928EMD4-F1
#
_entry.id   AF-A0A928EMD4-F1
#
_cell.length_a   1.000
_cell.length_b   1.000
_cell.length_c   1.000
_cell.angle_alpha   90.00
_cell.angle_beta   90.00
_cell.angle_gamma   90.00
#
_symmetry.space_group_name_H-M   'P 1'
#
loop_
_entity.id
_entity.type
_entity.pdbx_description
1 polymer ?
#
loop_
_entity_poly.entity_id
_entity_poly.type
_entity_poly.pdbx_seq_one_letter_code
_entity_poly.pdbx_strand_id
1 'polypeptide(L)'
;MKRLKRLCETYNDADVRFHVSLILVSLSIFLLTLRYAIPAQRLYDAIIDFGLSIAYWFVFITEPMWENFLGYVPQISTSRRKLPSIDFEKVFPFSFDEIVDKFSNFFAGLFNLDNFLDYNLFILELLYNVTLYGSMLIPSAVMMWQMFRDSLVKDKENPVGSFTQSVEIVLTAVRTTVRPVVSAVRGLVLYIYDHPWIWRTLLVTWLLNLNIFTIIFEFFGFYFYFISSADLISFFFQIIKLLVDVVIMFDGLPLILWIPIIFAIYWAYCSYVGLDTLRHFDAMNCGFLKSIAYISLLIGAPGVGKTTLLTSFSLYFVNIYKKDSFDTLYDVEMTFPAFPFPAFRKELDERIKSGVIYNIPKARQYVDHIEEVYKAKPSPSVLFGYDEDLFAMEKNESTRIRSLFSALREYASAYFIYRCENPNLSNYPIRFDGKFDDSTYLPLWNGDFYSRDPRKRKEESRYSHILDQDILRPGKKVDPDNKNIGCFGFGIYSNTEWGKARGNQLTTVDEDKASEIANRKNDLYSYSLKMSRHANTTVANKVYFRFLGDEQRPESLAADQRELCDVISIIDKSEIKLALPHFKWLDKLYDKVYEPFKDFWAEYSNARGDTCLTVFLLKLAVGGFSNVYKRIYNKYGYYTITLSLKDGRSYGNSKDSANAERIVEYNMPVMQVYSERYNTDCFSGFFTKAQLDCAVGINDLECFTGLTQTNKQMVAQHDFFLDEYMGTMEKHCGEPAKRTKRTSANTENNRVQPNIIFKTF
;
A
#
# COMPACT_ATOMS: atom_id res chain seq x y z
N MET A 1 33.25 52.78 8.92
CA MET A 1 32.14 52.43 9.85
C MET A 1 30.78 52.23 9.16
N LYS A 2 30.23 53.15 8.34
CA LYS A 2 28.93 52.93 7.64
C LYS A 2 28.87 51.72 6.70
N ARG A 3 29.98 51.35 6.03
CA ARG A 3 30.08 50.11 5.22
C ARG A 3 30.12 48.83 6.08
N LEU A 4 30.75 48.87 7.25
CA LEU A 4 30.76 47.78 8.22
C LEU A 4 29.38 47.60 8.86
N LYS A 5 28.66 48.69 9.13
CA LYS A 5 27.28 48.66 9.63
C LYS A 5 26.31 48.07 8.60
N ARG A 6 26.43 48.44 7.32
CA ARG A 6 25.67 47.81 6.23
C ARG A 6 26.00 46.33 6.05
N LEU A 7 27.27 45.93 6.15
CA LEU A 7 27.66 44.52 6.10
C LEU A 7 27.05 43.72 7.26
N CYS A 8 27.05 44.25 8.48
CA CYS A 8 26.39 43.64 9.64
C CYS A 8 24.85 43.61 9.52
N GLU A 9 24.23 44.61 8.91
CA GLU A 9 22.78 44.64 8.64
C GLU A 9 22.38 43.58 7.60
N THR A 10 23.15 43.39 6.51
CA THR A 10 22.94 42.24 5.58
C THR A 10 23.26 40.88 6.20
N TYR A 11 24.12 40.82 7.21
CA TYR A 11 24.47 39.57 7.92
C TYR A 11 23.37 39.13 8.90
N ASN A 12 22.57 40.08 9.42
CA ASN A 12 21.43 39.79 10.29
C ASN A 12 20.19 39.33 9.51
N ASP A 13 20.08 39.64 8.21
CA ASP A 13 19.01 39.15 7.32
C ASP A 13 19.38 37.82 6.63
N ALA A 14 20.66 37.42 6.68
CA ALA A 14 21.10 36.15 6.12
C ALA A 14 20.79 35.00 7.09
N ASP A 15 19.91 34.11 6.66
CA ASP A 15 19.54 32.89 7.40
C ASP A 15 20.81 32.14 7.84
N VAL A 16 20.99 31.94 9.14
CA VAL A 16 22.16 31.22 9.72
C VAL A 16 22.39 29.86 9.03
N ARG A 17 21.31 29.23 8.54
CA ARG A 17 21.36 27.98 7.79
C ARG A 17 22.15 28.10 6.49
N PHE A 18 22.05 29.23 5.78
CA PHE A 18 22.81 29.49 4.55
C PHE A 18 24.32 29.48 4.81
N HIS A 19 24.77 30.20 5.83
CA HIS A 19 26.19 30.26 6.19
C HIS A 19 26.74 28.90 6.62
N VAL A 20 25.98 28.16 7.43
CA VAL A 20 26.36 26.80 7.86
C VAL A 20 26.47 25.85 6.65
N SER A 21 25.52 25.91 5.71
CA SER A 21 25.57 25.12 4.48
C SER A 21 26.77 25.49 3.60
N LEU A 22 27.08 26.79 3.47
CA LEU A 22 28.22 27.25 2.69
C LEU A 22 29.55 26.79 3.31
N ILE A 23 29.68 26.86 4.63
CA ILE A 23 30.83 26.30 5.36
C ILE A 23 30.97 24.80 5.11
N LEU A 24 29.86 24.06 5.14
CA LEU A 24 29.86 22.62 4.95
C LEU A 24 30.30 22.22 3.53
N VAL A 25 29.85 22.94 2.50
CA VAL A 25 30.31 22.77 1.11
C VAL A 25 31.80 23.12 0.99
N SER A 26 32.20 24.27 1.53
CA SER A 26 33.59 24.74 1.48
C SER A 26 34.55 23.75 2.13
N LEU A 27 34.19 23.23 3.31
CA LEU A 27 34.97 22.24 4.03
C LEU A 27 35.07 20.92 3.26
N SER A 28 33.95 20.47 2.66
CA SER A 28 33.92 19.24 1.86
C SER A 28 34.83 19.34 0.64
N ILE A 29 34.89 20.50 -0.02
CA ILE A 29 35.80 20.78 -1.14
C ILE A 29 37.25 20.88 -0.64
N PHE A 30 37.49 21.54 0.50
CA PHE A 30 38.83 21.66 1.06
C PHE A 30 39.44 20.29 1.41
N LEU A 31 38.63 19.35 1.91
CA LEU A 31 39.05 17.98 2.18
C LEU A 31 39.56 17.24 0.93
N LEU A 32 39.08 17.59 -0.27
CA LEU A 32 39.56 17.01 -1.53
C LEU A 32 41.09 17.17 -1.68
N THR A 33 41.60 18.33 -1.26
CA THR A 33 43.03 18.68 -1.40
C THR A 33 43.91 18.12 -0.28
N LEU A 34 43.39 18.02 0.94
CA LEU A 34 44.18 17.61 2.10
C LEU A 34 44.19 16.09 2.34
N ARG A 35 43.01 15.46 2.25
CA ARG A 35 42.84 14.05 2.60
C ARG A 35 42.67 13.17 1.35
N TYR A 36 41.94 13.66 0.36
CA TYR A 36 41.54 12.86 -0.82
C TYR A 36 42.39 13.14 -2.07
N ALA A 37 43.66 13.50 -1.89
CA ALA A 37 44.58 13.73 -3.00
C ALA A 37 44.83 12.48 -3.86
N ILE A 38 44.86 11.29 -3.25
CA ILE A 38 45.03 10.01 -3.94
C ILE A 38 43.83 9.70 -4.86
N PRO A 39 42.55 9.78 -4.39
CA PRO A 39 41.38 9.74 -5.27
C PRO A 39 41.44 10.71 -6.45
N ALA A 40 41.91 11.95 -6.23
CA ALA A 40 42.01 12.94 -7.30
C ALA A 40 43.06 12.57 -8.36
N GLN A 41 44.22 12.02 -7.94
CA GLN A 41 45.22 11.48 -8.87
C GLN A 41 44.67 10.30 -9.67
N ARG A 42 43.93 9.40 -9.01
CA ARG A 42 43.32 8.26 -9.70
C ARG A 42 42.25 8.66 -10.70
N LEU A 43 41.45 9.66 -10.37
CA LEU A 43 40.47 10.21 -11.31
C LEU A 43 41.14 10.78 -12.56
N TYR A 44 42.29 11.45 -12.41
CA TYR A 44 43.07 11.95 -13.54
C TYR A 44 43.52 10.82 -14.47
N ASP A 45 44.10 9.75 -13.89
CA ASP A 45 44.49 8.56 -14.65
C ASP A 45 43.29 7.91 -15.37
N ALA A 46 42.17 7.78 -14.68
CA ALA A 46 40.95 7.19 -15.22
C ALA A 46 40.36 8.00 -16.40
N ILE A 47 40.43 9.33 -16.34
CA ILE A 47 39.98 10.21 -17.43
C ILE A 47 40.87 10.05 -18.67
N ILE A 48 42.19 9.95 -18.48
CA ILE A 48 43.12 9.71 -19.59
C ILE A 48 42.85 8.34 -20.22
N ASP A 49 42.77 7.30 -19.39
CA ASP A 49 42.49 5.93 -19.84
C ASP A 49 41.15 5.86 -20.59
N PHE A 50 40.11 6.52 -20.08
CA PHE A 50 38.81 6.61 -20.73
C PHE A 50 38.87 7.31 -22.10
N GLY A 51 39.55 8.45 -22.17
CA GLY A 51 39.72 9.21 -23.42
C GLY A 51 40.48 8.42 -24.48
N LEU A 52 41.56 7.73 -24.10
CA LEU A 52 42.35 6.88 -24.99
C LEU A 52 41.55 5.66 -25.47
N SER A 53 40.76 5.04 -24.59
CA SER A 53 39.89 3.91 -24.95
C SER A 53 38.79 4.31 -25.94
N ILE A 54 38.17 5.48 -25.76
CA ILE A 54 37.19 6.00 -26.72
C ILE A 54 37.84 6.27 -28.06
N ALA A 55 39.02 6.92 -28.05
CA ALA A 55 39.74 7.22 -29.29
C ALA A 55 40.11 5.93 -30.03
N TYR A 56 40.58 4.90 -29.31
CA TYR A 56 40.87 3.58 -29.87
C TYR A 56 39.62 2.91 -30.48
N TRP A 57 38.51 2.91 -29.74
CA TRP A 57 37.24 2.38 -30.22
C TRP A 57 36.71 3.13 -31.46
N PHE A 58 36.85 4.46 -31.49
CA PHE A 58 36.45 5.27 -32.62
C PHE A 58 37.26 4.93 -33.88
N VAL A 59 38.58 4.79 -33.76
CA VAL A 59 39.44 4.35 -34.86
C VAL A 59 39.06 2.97 -35.36
N PHE A 60 38.78 2.01 -34.46
CA PHE A 60 38.33 0.67 -34.82
C PHE A 60 37.03 0.67 -35.64
N ILE A 61 36.02 1.44 -35.24
CA ILE A 61 34.74 1.51 -36.00
C ILE A 61 34.91 2.21 -37.35
N THR A 62 35.80 3.19 -37.42
CA THR A 62 36.03 3.99 -38.63
C THR A 62 37.19 3.46 -39.47
N GLU A 63 37.75 2.30 -39.13
CA GLU A 63 38.90 1.67 -39.79
C GLU A 63 38.73 1.56 -41.32
N PRO A 64 37.58 1.09 -41.86
CA PRO A 64 37.38 1.06 -43.31
C PRO A 64 37.40 2.44 -43.97
N MET A 65 37.03 3.49 -43.22
CA MET A 65 37.04 4.87 -43.71
C MET A 65 38.48 5.42 -43.74
N TRP A 66 39.28 5.15 -42.70
CA TRP A 66 40.69 5.57 -42.64
C TRP A 66 41.54 4.90 -43.72
N GLU A 67 41.35 3.59 -43.94
CA GLU A 67 42.06 2.85 -44.99
C GLU A 67 41.74 3.39 -46.39
N ASN A 68 40.46 3.67 -46.67
CA ASN A 68 40.02 4.15 -47.98
C ASN A 68 40.38 5.62 -48.26
N PHE A 69 40.46 6.47 -47.23
CA PHE A 69 40.61 7.92 -47.42
C PHE A 69 42.04 8.44 -47.18
N LEU A 70 42.80 7.82 -46.28
CA LEU A 70 44.11 8.29 -45.83
C LEU A 70 45.24 7.27 -46.05
N GLY A 71 44.92 6.03 -46.44
CA GLY A 71 45.90 5.00 -46.75
C GLY A 71 46.66 4.45 -45.53
N TYR A 72 46.28 4.85 -44.31
CA TYR A 72 46.80 4.29 -43.07
C TYR A 72 45.77 4.44 -41.93
N VAL A 73 45.83 3.55 -40.95
CA VAL A 73 45.00 3.59 -39.74
C VAL A 73 45.81 4.23 -38.59
N PRO A 74 45.29 5.26 -37.90
CA PRO A 74 45.97 5.86 -36.76
C PRO A 74 46.21 4.85 -35.63
N GLN A 75 47.45 4.66 -35.19
CA GLN A 75 47.74 3.77 -34.05
C GLN A 75 47.63 4.54 -32.73
N ILE A 76 46.67 4.13 -31.89
CA ILE A 76 46.47 4.69 -30.55
C ILE A 76 47.02 3.71 -29.52
N SER A 77 48.02 4.12 -28.75
CA SER A 77 48.57 3.32 -27.66
C SER A 77 47.71 3.46 -26.39
N THR A 78 47.13 2.36 -25.91
CA THR A 78 46.32 2.36 -24.69
C THR A 78 47.15 1.99 -23.45
N SER A 79 46.92 2.65 -22.32
CA SER A 79 47.57 2.41 -21.02
C SER A 79 46.94 1.30 -20.17
N ARG A 80 46.10 0.42 -20.74
CA ARG A 80 45.26 -0.53 -19.99
C ARG A 80 46.05 -1.61 -19.24
N ARG A 81 47.22 -1.99 -19.75
CA ARG A 81 48.15 -2.94 -19.08
C ARG A 81 49.08 -2.29 -18.05
N LYS A 82 48.94 -0.98 -17.79
CA LYS A 82 49.71 -0.28 -16.76
C LYS A 82 48.97 -0.30 -15.43
N LEU A 83 49.72 -0.52 -14.35
CA LEU A 83 49.22 -0.35 -13.00
C LEU A 83 48.94 1.14 -12.71
N PRO A 84 48.02 1.45 -11.78
CA PRO A 84 47.76 2.82 -11.33
C PRO A 84 49.03 3.58 -10.92
N SER A 85 49.07 4.88 -11.16
CA SER A 85 50.19 5.78 -10.79
C SER A 85 50.21 6.11 -9.29
N ILE A 86 49.85 5.16 -8.42
CA ILE A 86 49.84 5.33 -6.97
C ILE A 86 50.99 4.54 -6.37
N ASP A 87 51.53 5.10 -5.29
CA ASP A 87 52.37 4.38 -4.35
C ASP A 87 51.56 3.25 -3.67
N PHE A 88 51.77 2.01 -4.11
CA PHE A 88 51.06 0.84 -3.61
C PHE A 88 51.24 0.63 -2.11
N GLU A 89 52.37 1.04 -1.54
CA GLU A 89 52.67 0.93 -0.11
C GLU A 89 51.81 1.86 0.77
N LYS A 90 51.20 2.89 0.16
CA LYS A 90 50.26 3.80 0.85
C LYS A 90 48.82 3.27 0.89
N VAL A 91 48.49 2.34 0.00
CA VAL A 91 47.13 1.76 -0.12
C VAL A 91 47.08 0.34 0.44
N PHE A 92 48.16 -0.42 0.26
CA PHE A 92 48.34 -1.76 0.81
C PHE A 92 49.59 -1.81 1.68
N PRO A 93 49.58 -2.56 2.80
CA PRO A 93 50.76 -2.73 3.64
C PRO A 93 51.82 -3.66 3.02
N PHE A 94 51.66 -4.08 1.76
CA PHE A 94 52.47 -5.08 1.07
C PHE A 94 52.79 -4.60 -0.36
N SER A 95 53.97 -4.95 -0.87
CA SER A 95 54.31 -4.75 -2.28
C SER A 95 53.50 -5.68 -3.20
N PHE A 96 53.40 -5.36 -4.49
CA PHE A 96 52.64 -6.20 -5.43
C PHE A 96 53.15 -7.65 -5.48
N ASP A 97 54.47 -7.84 -5.47
CA ASP A 97 55.10 -9.16 -5.45
C ASP A 97 54.81 -9.90 -4.13
N GLU A 98 54.83 -9.20 -2.99
CA GLU A 98 54.43 -9.78 -1.71
C GLU A 98 52.95 -10.18 -1.65
N ILE A 99 52.07 -9.42 -2.29
CA ILE A 99 50.63 -9.77 -2.37
C ILE A 99 50.46 -11.07 -3.15
N VAL A 100 51.14 -11.20 -4.30
CA VAL A 100 51.11 -12.43 -5.11
C VAL A 100 51.64 -13.61 -4.31
N ASP A 101 52.77 -13.46 -3.62
CA ASP A 101 53.35 -14.50 -2.78
C ASP A 101 52.44 -14.89 -1.61
N LYS A 102 51.83 -13.91 -0.92
CA LYS A 102 50.89 -14.17 0.18
C LYS A 102 49.61 -14.82 -0.29
N PHE A 103 49.08 -14.42 -1.44
CA PHE A 103 47.91 -15.06 -2.04
C PHE A 103 48.21 -16.51 -2.45
N SER A 104 49.36 -16.74 -3.07
CA SER A 104 49.84 -18.09 -3.42
C SER A 104 49.97 -18.96 -2.18
N ASN A 105 50.59 -18.45 -1.12
CA ASN A 105 50.75 -19.14 0.16
C ASN A 105 49.41 -19.38 0.89
N PHE A 106 48.48 -18.42 0.83
CA PHE A 106 47.13 -18.57 1.41
C PHE A 106 46.35 -19.69 0.70
N PHE A 107 46.34 -19.72 -0.64
CA PHE A 107 45.69 -20.78 -1.40
C PHE A 107 46.38 -22.14 -1.25
N ALA A 108 47.72 -22.19 -1.22
CA ALA A 108 48.46 -23.41 -0.91
C ALA A 108 48.15 -23.91 0.51
N GLY A 109 47.98 -22.99 1.46
CA GLY A 109 47.60 -23.29 2.84
C GLY A 109 46.16 -23.78 3.01
N LEU A 110 45.23 -23.34 2.17
CA LEU A 110 43.82 -23.79 2.14
C LEU A 110 43.68 -25.28 1.76
N PHE A 111 44.57 -25.79 0.91
CA PHE A 111 44.57 -27.19 0.47
C PHE A 111 45.58 -28.07 1.22
N ASN A 112 46.23 -27.53 2.27
CA ASN A 112 47.14 -28.29 3.11
C ASN A 112 46.36 -29.00 4.24
N LEU A 113 46.52 -30.32 4.32
CA LEU A 113 45.85 -31.18 5.30
C LEU A 113 46.21 -30.80 6.74
N ASP A 114 47.47 -30.43 7.00
CA ASP A 114 47.94 -30.10 8.34
C ASP A 114 47.32 -28.78 8.83
N ASN A 115 47.27 -27.76 7.96
CA ASN A 115 46.59 -26.50 8.26
C ASN A 115 45.08 -26.69 8.49
N PHE A 116 44.45 -27.60 7.75
CA PHE A 116 43.04 -27.93 7.97
C PHE A 116 42.82 -28.57 9.34
N LEU A 117 43.69 -29.51 9.76
CA LEU A 117 43.62 -30.12 11.08
C LEU A 117 43.85 -29.11 12.20
N ASP A 118 44.87 -28.25 12.08
CA ASP A 118 45.16 -27.20 13.06
C ASP A 118 44.03 -26.18 13.18
N TYR A 119 43.42 -25.79 12.05
CA TYR A 119 42.24 -24.92 12.07
C TYR A 119 41.04 -25.56 12.78
N ASN A 120 40.79 -26.85 12.55
CA ASN A 120 39.72 -27.56 13.23
C ASN A 120 40.01 -27.70 14.74
N LEU A 121 41.27 -27.96 15.13
CA LEU A 121 41.68 -27.97 16.53
C LEU A 121 41.49 -26.61 17.20
N PHE A 122 41.87 -25.52 16.52
CA PHE A 122 41.61 -24.16 16.99
C PHE A 122 40.10 -23.89 17.15
N ILE A 123 39.27 -24.30 16.20
CA ILE A 123 37.81 -24.17 16.32
C ILE A 123 37.28 -24.97 17.51
N LEU A 124 37.78 -26.19 17.74
CA LEU A 124 37.38 -27.02 18.86
C LEU A 124 37.79 -26.39 20.20
N GLU A 125 39.01 -25.86 20.29
CA GLU A 125 39.49 -25.14 21.47
C GLU A 125 38.69 -23.85 21.71
N LEU A 126 38.38 -23.11 20.65
CA LEU A 126 37.52 -21.93 20.71
C LEU A 126 36.12 -22.31 21.20
N LEU A 127 35.51 -23.38 20.67
CA LEU A 127 34.22 -23.90 21.11
C LEU A 127 34.26 -24.34 22.58
N TYR A 128 35.34 -25.01 22.99
CA TYR A 128 35.54 -25.40 24.39
C TYR A 128 35.61 -24.17 25.30
N ASN A 129 36.41 -23.17 24.95
CA ASN A 129 36.55 -21.94 25.72
C ASN A 129 35.22 -21.15 25.77
N VAL A 130 34.54 -21.00 24.63
CA VAL A 130 33.22 -20.33 24.56
C VAL A 130 32.18 -21.06 25.39
N THR A 131 32.13 -22.39 25.35
CA THR A 131 31.19 -23.19 26.15
C THR A 131 31.53 -23.13 27.64
N LEU A 132 32.81 -23.17 28.02
CA LEU A 132 33.27 -23.01 29.39
C LEU A 132 32.88 -21.63 29.95
N TYR A 133 33.26 -20.55 29.27
CA TYR A 133 32.88 -19.20 29.70
C TYR A 133 31.37 -18.99 29.69
N GLY A 134 30.67 -19.51 28.67
CA GLY A 134 29.22 -19.49 28.60
C GLY A 134 28.56 -20.19 29.79
N SER A 135 29.10 -21.33 30.23
CA SER A 135 28.56 -22.11 31.36
C SER A 135 28.62 -21.35 32.70
N MET A 136 29.58 -20.44 32.86
CA MET A 136 29.72 -19.60 34.05
C MET A 136 28.93 -18.29 33.94
N LEU A 137 28.97 -17.64 32.76
CA LEU A 137 28.37 -16.32 32.56
C LEU A 137 26.85 -16.37 32.38
N ILE A 138 26.30 -17.40 31.71
CA ILE A 138 24.86 -17.48 31.44
C ILE A 138 24.04 -17.57 32.75
N PRO A 139 24.34 -18.48 33.70
CA PRO A 139 23.58 -18.55 34.95
C PRO A 139 23.65 -17.25 35.75
N SER A 140 24.84 -16.65 35.81
CA SER A 140 25.07 -15.38 36.50
C SER A 140 24.27 -14.24 35.86
N ALA A 141 24.25 -14.17 34.53
CA ALA A 141 23.47 -13.18 33.79
C ALA A 141 21.96 -13.38 33.96
N VAL A 142 21.48 -14.63 33.95
CA VAL A 142 20.06 -14.94 34.21
C VAL A 142 19.65 -14.53 35.62
N MET A 143 20.46 -14.84 36.63
CA MET A 143 20.18 -14.47 38.02
C MET A 143 20.16 -12.93 38.19
N MET A 144 21.15 -12.23 37.63
CA MET A 144 21.17 -10.75 37.64
C MET A 144 19.96 -10.15 36.92
N TRP A 145 19.55 -10.72 35.79
CA TRP A 145 18.36 -10.27 35.05
C TRP A 145 17.07 -10.46 35.86
N GLN A 146 16.90 -11.61 36.53
CA GLN A 146 15.73 -11.86 37.39
C GLN A 146 15.67 -10.86 38.55
N MET A 147 16.78 -10.67 39.28
CA MET A 147 16.84 -9.68 40.36
C MET A 147 16.54 -8.26 39.88
N PHE A 148 17.05 -7.90 38.70
CA PHE A 148 16.77 -6.61 38.10
C PHE A 148 15.28 -6.46 37.73
N ARG A 149 14.69 -7.47 37.08
CA ARG A 149 13.26 -7.50 36.73
C ARG A 149 12.39 -7.34 37.97
N ASP A 150 12.65 -8.10 39.02
CA ASP A 150 11.87 -8.05 40.27
C ASP A 150 11.96 -6.66 40.93
N SER A 151 13.13 -6.03 40.88
CA SER A 151 13.32 -4.65 41.34
C SER A 151 12.50 -3.61 40.57
N LEU A 152 12.21 -3.88 39.29
CA LEU A 152 11.38 -3.01 38.47
C LEU A 152 9.89 -3.14 38.79
N VAL A 153 9.42 -4.38 39.01
CA VAL A 153 8.01 -4.69 39.24
C VAL A 153 7.57 -4.37 40.67
N LYS A 154 8.47 -4.49 41.66
CA LYS A 154 8.15 -4.22 43.06
C LYS A 154 7.58 -2.82 43.27
N ASP A 155 6.40 -2.74 43.89
CA ASP A 155 5.75 -1.48 44.22
C ASP A 155 6.59 -0.66 45.21
N LYS A 156 6.59 0.66 44.98
CA LYS A 156 7.34 1.64 45.77
C LYS A 156 6.43 2.71 46.38
N GLU A 157 5.11 2.49 46.40
CA GLU A 157 4.11 3.40 46.99
C GLU A 157 4.09 4.80 46.36
N ASN A 158 4.46 4.90 45.09
CA ASN A 158 4.40 6.16 44.34
C ASN A 158 2.96 6.46 43.90
N PRO A 159 2.56 7.74 43.79
CA PRO A 159 1.22 8.11 43.37
C PRO A 159 0.92 7.63 41.93
N VAL A 160 -0.31 7.15 41.72
CA VAL A 160 -0.76 6.63 40.43
C VAL A 160 -0.66 7.73 39.35
N GLY A 161 -0.11 7.37 38.20
CA GLY A 161 0.06 8.28 37.05
C GLY A 161 1.27 9.21 37.16
N SER A 162 2.09 9.10 38.21
CA SER A 162 3.31 9.90 38.35
C SER A 162 4.51 9.32 37.58
N PHE A 163 5.42 10.19 37.17
CA PHE A 163 6.74 9.81 36.67
C PHE A 163 7.75 9.83 37.81
N THR A 164 8.73 8.90 37.81
CA THR A 164 9.82 9.00 38.77
C THR A 164 10.70 10.22 38.47
N GLN A 165 11.35 10.78 39.49
CA GLN A 165 12.24 11.95 39.34
C GLN A 165 13.29 11.77 38.23
N SER A 166 13.82 10.55 38.06
CA SER A 166 14.78 10.22 37.00
C SER A 166 14.20 10.43 35.59
N VAL A 167 12.91 10.13 35.37
CA VAL A 167 12.23 10.39 34.10
C VAL A 167 12.05 11.88 33.88
N GLU A 168 11.69 12.63 34.92
CA GLU A 168 11.50 14.08 34.82
C GLU A 168 12.79 14.82 34.47
N ILE A 169 13.93 14.41 35.03
CA ILE A 169 15.25 14.95 34.67
C ILE A 169 15.53 14.71 33.18
N VAL A 170 15.31 13.48 32.71
CA VAL A 170 15.51 13.13 31.29
C VAL A 170 14.55 13.92 30.39
N LEU A 171 13.28 14.04 30.74
CA LEU A 171 12.31 14.83 29.98
C LEU A 171 12.69 16.32 29.95
N THR A 172 13.22 16.85 31.03
CA THR A 172 13.70 18.24 31.13
C THR A 172 14.92 18.44 30.23
N ALA A 173 15.89 17.53 30.28
CA ALA A 173 17.02 17.53 29.36
C ALA A 173 16.56 17.45 27.89
N VAL A 174 15.61 16.56 27.58
CA VAL A 174 15.06 16.44 26.23
C VAL A 174 14.39 17.73 25.76
N ARG A 175 13.63 18.41 26.63
CA ARG A 175 12.96 19.67 26.30
C ARG A 175 13.93 20.83 26.09
N THR A 176 15.00 20.89 26.87
CA THR A 176 15.94 22.02 26.91
C THR A 176 17.08 21.90 25.90
N THR A 177 17.62 20.69 25.68
CA THR A 177 18.78 20.47 24.80
C THR A 177 18.40 19.70 23.53
N VAL A 178 17.81 18.51 23.67
CA VAL A 178 17.59 17.61 22.53
C VAL A 178 16.59 18.20 21.53
N ARG A 179 15.43 18.70 21.99
CA ARG A 179 14.37 19.19 21.09
C ARG A 179 14.80 20.43 20.29
N PRO A 180 15.45 21.46 20.87
CA PRO A 180 15.99 22.58 20.09
C PRO A 180 17.05 22.14 19.07
N VAL A 181 17.98 21.26 19.47
CA VAL A 181 19.03 20.76 18.56
C VAL A 181 18.41 19.96 17.40
N VAL A 182 17.50 19.03 17.68
CA VAL A 182 16.79 18.26 16.64
C VAL A 182 15.98 19.18 15.73
N SER A 183 15.35 20.22 16.29
CA SER A 183 14.64 21.23 15.49
C SER A 183 15.58 22.04 14.59
N ALA A 184 16.76 22.43 15.10
CA ALA A 184 17.77 23.15 14.33
C ALA A 184 18.34 22.27 13.20
N VAL A 185 18.70 21.01 13.50
CA VAL A 185 19.17 20.04 12.50
C VAL A 185 18.09 19.77 11.46
N ARG A 186 16.84 19.54 11.87
CA ARG A 186 15.73 19.33 10.93
C ARG A 186 15.49 20.57 10.07
N GLY A 187 15.59 21.76 10.65
CA GLY A 187 15.50 23.02 9.92
C GLY A 187 16.63 23.22 8.89
N LEU A 188 17.84 22.76 9.20
CA LEU A 188 18.99 22.76 8.28
C LEU A 188 18.81 21.72 7.16
N VAL A 189 18.36 20.50 7.49
CA VAL A 189 18.11 19.44 6.49
C VAL A 189 17.01 19.87 5.52
N LEU A 190 15.91 20.45 6.02
CA LEU A 190 14.85 21.01 5.17
C LEU A 190 15.39 22.14 4.27
N TYR A 191 16.21 23.04 4.83
CA TYR A 191 16.84 24.10 4.06
C TYR A 191 17.74 23.58 2.91
N ILE A 192 18.56 22.56 3.19
CA ILE A 192 19.41 21.90 2.18
C ILE A 192 18.56 21.19 1.12
N TYR A 193 17.44 20.58 1.51
CA TYR A 193 16.51 19.93 0.59
C TYR A 193 15.82 20.95 -0.35
N ASP A 194 15.37 22.08 0.19
CA ASP A 194 14.70 23.14 -0.56
C ASP A 194 15.64 23.85 -1.56
N HIS A 195 16.96 23.78 -1.34
CA HIS A 195 17.98 24.40 -2.20
C HIS A 195 18.81 23.33 -2.93
N PRO A 196 18.37 22.89 -4.13
CA PRO A 196 18.94 21.71 -4.77
C PRO A 196 20.41 21.82 -5.13
N TRP A 197 20.93 23.04 -5.34
CA TRP A 197 22.35 23.26 -5.63
C TRP A 197 23.26 22.83 -4.46
N ILE A 198 22.82 22.96 -3.20
CA ILE A 198 23.62 22.61 -2.02
C ILE A 198 23.84 21.11 -1.95
N TRP A 199 22.76 20.32 -1.92
CA TRP A 199 22.92 18.87 -1.80
C TRP A 199 23.53 18.26 -3.07
N ARG A 200 23.27 18.81 -4.27
CA ARG A 200 23.90 18.35 -5.51
C ARG A 200 25.41 18.59 -5.51
N THR A 201 25.86 19.76 -5.07
CA THR A 201 27.30 20.04 -4.96
C THR A 201 27.97 19.15 -3.92
N LEU A 202 27.37 18.98 -2.73
CA LEU A 202 27.86 18.04 -1.73
C LEU A 202 27.92 16.61 -2.25
N LEU A 203 26.88 16.14 -2.94
CA LEU A 203 26.86 14.82 -3.55
C LEU A 203 28.04 14.67 -4.52
N VAL A 204 28.21 15.59 -5.47
CA VAL A 204 29.29 15.53 -6.46
C VAL A 204 30.66 15.57 -5.78
N THR A 205 30.87 16.46 -4.81
CA THR A 205 32.13 16.55 -4.06
C THR A 205 32.44 15.24 -3.31
N TRP A 206 31.45 14.63 -2.67
CA TRP A 206 31.66 13.37 -1.95
C TRP A 206 31.81 12.16 -2.88
N LEU A 207 31.14 12.13 -4.03
CA LEU A 207 31.38 11.12 -5.06
C LEU A 207 32.82 11.19 -5.61
N LEU A 208 33.39 12.39 -5.72
CA LEU A 208 34.81 12.61 -6.06
C LEU A 208 35.73 12.14 -4.93
N ASN A 209 35.47 12.58 -3.69
CA ASN A 209 36.27 12.20 -2.53
C ASN A 209 36.31 10.68 -2.30
N LEU A 210 35.21 9.98 -2.56
CA LEU A 210 35.09 8.52 -2.39
C LEU A 210 35.50 7.72 -3.62
N ASN A 211 36.18 8.33 -4.59
CA ASN A 211 36.72 7.66 -5.78
C ASN A 211 35.66 6.97 -6.67
N ILE A 212 34.36 7.31 -6.53
CA ILE A 212 33.27 6.67 -7.28
C ILE A 212 33.31 7.04 -8.76
N PHE A 213 33.66 8.30 -9.09
CA PHE A 213 33.82 8.72 -10.48
C PHE A 213 34.93 7.96 -11.19
N THR A 214 36.05 7.68 -10.51
CA THR A 214 37.15 6.88 -11.06
C THR A 214 36.67 5.49 -11.46
N ILE A 215 35.93 4.81 -10.59
CA ILE A 215 35.35 3.49 -10.88
C ILE A 215 34.45 3.54 -12.13
N ILE A 216 33.63 4.59 -12.26
CA ILE A 216 32.74 4.79 -13.41
C ILE A 216 33.54 5.00 -14.71
N PHE A 217 34.53 5.89 -14.71
CA PHE A 217 35.36 6.16 -15.89
C PHE A 217 36.19 4.95 -16.31
N GLU A 218 36.75 4.20 -15.36
CA GLU A 218 37.50 2.97 -15.63
C GLU A 218 36.62 1.85 -16.17
N PHE A 219 35.38 1.73 -15.68
CA PHE A 219 34.41 0.76 -16.18
C PHE A 219 34.06 1.04 -17.65
N PHE A 220 33.65 2.26 -17.98
CA PHE A 220 33.32 2.62 -19.36
C PHE A 220 34.56 2.62 -20.27
N GLY A 221 35.71 3.04 -19.75
CA GLY A 221 36.99 2.94 -20.45
C GLY A 221 37.37 1.50 -20.78
N PHE A 222 37.04 0.56 -19.90
CA PHE A 222 37.24 -0.87 -20.17
C PHE A 222 36.27 -1.38 -21.20
N TYR A 223 34.99 -1.03 -21.07
CA TYR A 223 33.95 -1.43 -22.00
C TYR A 223 34.30 -1.07 -23.45
N PHE A 224 34.67 0.19 -23.71
CA PHE A 224 35.02 0.63 -25.07
C PHE A 224 36.26 -0.09 -25.62
N TYR A 225 37.32 -0.20 -24.81
CA TYR A 225 38.53 -0.91 -25.20
C TYR A 225 38.29 -2.40 -25.45
N PHE A 226 37.57 -3.07 -24.56
CA PHE A 226 37.34 -4.51 -24.61
C PHE A 226 36.54 -4.92 -25.84
N ILE A 227 35.51 -4.14 -26.21
CA ILE A 227 34.73 -4.38 -27.44
C ILE A 227 35.61 -4.32 -28.69
N SER A 228 36.56 -3.39 -28.74
CA SER A 228 37.44 -3.20 -29.90
C SER A 228 38.68 -4.10 -29.93
N SER A 229 39.10 -4.68 -28.79
CA SER A 229 40.38 -5.42 -28.68
C SER A 229 40.23 -6.90 -28.31
N ALA A 230 39.13 -7.29 -27.65
CA ALA A 230 38.92 -8.61 -27.05
C ALA A 230 40.11 -9.11 -26.18
N ASP A 231 40.90 -8.21 -25.59
CA ASP A 231 42.11 -8.53 -24.85
C ASP A 231 41.81 -9.05 -23.43
N LEU A 232 41.80 -10.37 -23.27
CA LEU A 232 41.58 -11.06 -22.00
C LEU A 232 42.68 -10.78 -20.96
N ILE A 233 43.90 -10.40 -21.36
CA ILE A 233 44.98 -10.09 -20.41
C ILE A 233 44.68 -8.76 -19.71
N SER A 234 44.14 -7.78 -20.44
CA SER A 234 43.75 -6.49 -19.87
C SER A 234 42.59 -6.60 -18.86
N PHE A 235 41.80 -7.67 -18.91
CA PHE A 235 40.76 -7.94 -17.91
C PHE A 235 41.35 -8.15 -16.51
N PHE A 236 42.49 -8.83 -16.40
CA PHE A 236 43.18 -9.04 -15.12
C PHE A 236 43.65 -7.70 -14.51
N PHE A 237 44.27 -6.84 -15.31
CA PHE A 237 44.68 -5.50 -14.87
C PHE A 237 43.48 -4.63 -14.47
N GLN A 238 42.35 -4.78 -15.16
CA GLN A 238 41.11 -4.08 -14.79
C GLN A 238 40.58 -4.49 -13.42
N ILE A 239 40.67 -5.78 -13.07
CA ILE A 239 40.28 -6.26 -11.73
C ILE A 239 41.18 -5.64 -10.67
N ILE A 240 42.50 -5.58 -10.90
CA ILE A 240 43.45 -4.96 -9.96
C ILE A 240 43.13 -3.47 -9.78
N LYS A 241 42.91 -2.73 -10.88
CA LYS A 241 42.52 -1.32 -10.84
C LYS A 241 41.24 -1.11 -10.03
N LEU A 242 40.21 -1.96 -10.26
CA LEU A 242 38.97 -1.92 -9.50
C LEU A 242 39.18 -2.18 -8.01
N LEU A 243 40.01 -3.16 -7.65
CA LEU A 243 40.33 -3.45 -6.24
C LEU A 243 41.01 -2.26 -5.56
N VAL A 244 42.02 -1.66 -6.21
CA VAL A 244 42.68 -0.44 -5.73
C VAL A 244 41.64 0.67 -5.52
N ASP A 245 40.77 0.89 -6.49
CA ASP A 245 39.77 1.96 -6.42
C ASP A 245 38.72 1.74 -5.32
N VAL A 246 38.33 0.48 -5.08
CA VAL A 246 37.42 0.09 -4.00
C VAL A 246 38.07 0.23 -2.63
N VAL A 247 39.35 -0.12 -2.48
CA VAL A 247 40.08 0.08 -1.22
C VAL A 247 40.18 1.56 -0.89
N ILE A 248 40.52 2.40 -1.87
CA ILE A 248 40.56 3.87 -1.71
C ILE A 248 39.18 4.41 -1.32
N MET A 249 38.11 3.89 -1.90
CA MET A 249 36.74 4.27 -1.53
C MET A 249 36.46 3.96 -0.06
N PHE A 250 36.75 2.74 0.41
CA PHE A 250 36.47 2.33 1.78
C PHE A 250 37.39 2.99 2.81
N ASP A 251 38.66 3.29 2.49
CA ASP A 251 39.57 4.06 3.36
C ASP A 251 39.13 5.54 3.48
N GLY A 252 38.40 6.03 2.47
CA GLY A 252 37.89 7.39 2.45
C GLY A 252 36.93 7.74 3.59
N LEU A 253 36.25 6.76 4.20
CA LEU A 253 35.34 6.97 5.34
C LEU A 253 35.48 5.83 6.37
N PRO A 254 35.39 6.12 7.68
CA PRO A 254 35.29 5.07 8.69
C PRO A 254 34.19 4.06 8.35
N LEU A 255 34.47 2.77 8.52
CA LEU A 255 33.54 1.67 8.22
C LEU A 255 32.16 1.84 8.86
N ILE A 256 32.10 2.44 10.06
CA ILE A 256 30.84 2.73 10.77
C ILE A 256 29.93 3.66 9.96
N LEU A 257 30.49 4.61 9.21
CA LEU A 257 29.71 5.53 8.37
C LEU A 257 29.23 4.90 7.06
N TRP A 258 29.86 3.82 6.61
CA TRP A 258 29.38 3.04 5.46
C TRP A 258 28.13 2.22 5.77
N ILE A 259 27.99 1.71 7.01
CA ILE A 259 26.82 0.93 7.43
C ILE A 259 25.48 1.63 7.12
N PRO A 260 25.23 2.89 7.54
CA PRO A 260 23.97 3.56 7.24
C PRO A 260 23.80 3.88 5.74
N ILE A 261 24.89 4.14 5.01
CA ILE A 261 24.85 4.39 3.55
C ILE A 261 24.42 3.14 2.80
N ILE A 262 25.09 2.00 3.07
CA ILE A 262 24.77 0.71 2.48
C ILE A 262 23.34 0.31 2.85
N PHE A 263 22.95 0.47 4.13
CA PHE A 263 21.59 0.21 4.56
C PHE A 263 20.56 1.11 3.85
N ALA A 264 20.86 2.39 3.62
CA ALA A 264 19.96 3.29 2.91
C ALA A 264 19.79 2.90 1.43
N ILE A 265 20.88 2.53 0.75
CA ILE A 265 20.84 2.04 -0.64
C ILE A 265 20.04 0.73 -0.71
N TYR A 266 20.34 -0.20 0.20
CA TYR A 266 19.64 -1.47 0.31
C TYR A 266 18.15 -1.27 0.61
N TRP A 267 17.80 -0.38 1.54
CA TRP A 267 16.42 -0.03 1.86
C TRP A 267 15.69 0.62 0.67
N ALA A 268 16.36 1.49 -0.09
CA ALA A 268 15.80 2.12 -1.28
C ALA A 268 15.50 1.07 -2.36
N TYR A 269 16.45 0.15 -2.60
CA TYR A 269 16.27 -0.98 -3.51
C TYR A 269 15.11 -1.88 -3.07
N CYS A 270 15.11 -2.37 -1.83
CA CYS A 270 14.04 -3.21 -1.30
C CYS A 270 12.68 -2.50 -1.39
N SER A 271 12.62 -1.22 -1.02
CA SER A 271 11.38 -0.41 -1.09
C SER A 271 10.88 -0.25 -2.52
N TYR A 272 11.79 -0.04 -3.49
CA TYR A 272 11.43 0.05 -4.90
C TYR A 272 10.83 -1.27 -5.40
N VAL A 273 11.52 -2.39 -5.18
CA VAL A 273 11.06 -3.73 -5.59
C VAL A 273 9.73 -4.09 -4.91
N GLY A 274 9.58 -3.75 -3.63
CA GLY A 274 8.33 -3.98 -2.89
C GLY A 274 7.15 -3.19 -3.44
N LEU A 275 7.34 -1.92 -3.81
CA LEU A 275 6.29 -1.11 -4.44
C LEU A 275 5.96 -1.58 -5.86
N ASP A 276 6.98 -1.97 -6.63
CA ASP A 276 6.79 -2.48 -7.99
C ASP A 276 6.00 -3.79 -7.99
N THR A 277 6.31 -4.70 -7.07
CA THR A 277 5.56 -5.94 -6.85
C THR A 277 4.09 -5.67 -6.52
N LEU A 278 3.82 -4.69 -5.65
CA LEU A 278 2.45 -4.32 -5.30
C LEU A 278 1.69 -3.71 -6.48
N ARG A 279 2.33 -2.84 -7.28
CA ARG A 279 1.76 -2.28 -8.51
C ARG A 279 1.51 -3.35 -9.58
N HIS A 280 2.36 -4.37 -9.64
CA HIS A 280 2.13 -5.54 -10.48
C HIS A 280 0.86 -6.29 -10.06
N PHE A 281 0.66 -6.50 -8.75
CA PHE A 281 -0.59 -7.08 -8.23
C PHE A 281 -1.82 -6.20 -8.54
N ASP A 282 -1.71 -4.88 -8.41
CA ASP A 282 -2.79 -3.95 -8.80
C ASP A 282 -3.17 -4.13 -10.29
N ALA A 283 -2.19 -4.28 -11.17
CA ALA A 283 -2.42 -4.51 -12.59
C ALA A 283 -3.08 -5.87 -12.86
N MET A 284 -2.64 -6.94 -12.18
CA MET A 284 -3.28 -8.26 -12.25
C MET A 284 -4.72 -8.22 -11.78
N ASN A 285 -4.99 -7.56 -10.65
CA ASN A 285 -6.33 -7.37 -10.09
C ASN A 285 -7.23 -6.60 -11.06
N CYS A 286 -6.73 -5.53 -11.68
CA CYS A 286 -7.49 -4.80 -12.70
C CYS A 286 -7.82 -5.69 -13.90
N GLY A 287 -6.89 -6.55 -14.33
CA GLY A 287 -7.12 -7.54 -15.39
C GLY A 287 -8.24 -8.54 -15.02
N PHE A 288 -8.20 -9.06 -13.79
CA PHE A 288 -9.26 -9.92 -13.27
C PHE A 288 -10.63 -9.20 -13.21
N LEU A 289 -10.69 -7.98 -12.69
CA LEU A 289 -11.93 -7.20 -12.58
C LEU A 289 -12.51 -6.78 -13.92
N LYS A 290 -11.70 -6.67 -14.97
CA LYS A 290 -12.19 -6.49 -16.34
C LYS A 290 -12.87 -7.74 -16.90
N SER A 291 -12.54 -8.93 -16.37
CA SER A 291 -13.09 -10.21 -16.84
C SER A 291 -14.42 -10.61 -16.19
N ILE A 292 -14.77 -10.05 -15.03
CA ILE A 292 -16.04 -10.33 -14.35
C ILE A 292 -17.22 -9.57 -14.98
N ALA A 293 -18.43 -10.09 -14.76
CA ALA A 293 -19.67 -9.48 -15.18
C ALA A 293 -19.89 -8.09 -14.56
N TYR A 294 -20.76 -7.30 -15.21
CA TYR A 294 -21.11 -5.94 -14.80
C TYR A 294 -21.84 -5.87 -13.47
N ILE A 295 -22.55 -6.94 -13.12
CA ILE A 295 -23.24 -7.11 -11.86
C ILE A 295 -22.53 -8.24 -11.14
N SER A 296 -22.03 -7.99 -9.94
CA SER A 296 -21.26 -8.97 -9.17
C SER A 296 -21.82 -9.07 -7.76
N LEU A 297 -21.94 -10.30 -7.28
CA LEU A 297 -22.40 -10.63 -5.93
C LEU A 297 -21.26 -11.27 -5.14
N LEU A 298 -20.76 -10.55 -4.15
CA LEU A 298 -19.70 -11.00 -3.26
C LEU A 298 -20.28 -11.75 -2.06
N ILE A 299 -19.81 -12.97 -1.84
CA ILE A 299 -20.35 -13.88 -0.84
C ILE A 299 -19.26 -14.28 0.15
N GLY A 300 -19.62 -14.22 1.42
CA GLY A 300 -18.78 -14.69 2.50
C GLY A 300 -19.51 -14.65 3.85
N ALA A 301 -19.09 -15.52 4.76
CA ALA A 301 -19.57 -15.46 6.13
C ALA A 301 -19.24 -14.10 6.78
N PRO A 302 -20.03 -13.66 7.79
CA PRO A 302 -19.68 -12.47 8.58
C PRO A 302 -18.24 -12.53 9.09
N GLY A 303 -17.48 -11.45 8.95
CA GLY A 303 -16.09 -11.36 9.40
C GLY A 303 -15.02 -11.80 8.39
N VAL A 304 -15.38 -12.49 7.30
CA VAL A 304 -14.39 -12.96 6.28
C VAL A 304 -13.85 -11.82 5.41
N GLY A 305 -14.55 -10.67 5.39
CA GLY A 305 -14.10 -9.46 4.70
C GLY A 305 -14.76 -9.20 3.34
N LYS A 306 -15.99 -9.67 3.12
CA LYS A 306 -16.78 -9.41 1.90
C LYS A 306 -16.89 -7.91 1.56
N THR A 307 -17.17 -7.06 2.55
CA THR A 307 -17.27 -5.60 2.37
C THR A 307 -15.90 -4.95 2.11
N THR A 308 -14.83 -5.52 2.67
CA THR A 308 -13.44 -5.14 2.34
C THR A 308 -13.17 -5.36 0.86
N LEU A 309 -13.55 -6.54 0.35
CA LEU A 309 -13.36 -6.92 -1.05
C LEU A 309 -14.22 -6.07 -1.99
N LEU A 310 -15.49 -5.82 -1.61
CA LEU A 310 -16.39 -4.91 -2.30
C LEU A 310 -15.78 -3.51 -2.48
N THR A 311 -15.21 -2.97 -1.40
CA THR A 311 -14.55 -1.66 -1.39
C THR A 311 -13.28 -1.67 -2.26
N SER A 312 -12.49 -2.74 -2.19
CA SER A 312 -11.30 -2.90 -3.03
C SER A 312 -11.67 -2.90 -4.53
N PHE A 313 -12.73 -3.61 -4.91
CA PHE A 313 -13.23 -3.66 -6.28
C PHE A 313 -13.69 -2.29 -6.75
N SER A 314 -14.49 -1.59 -5.94
CA SER A 314 -14.95 -0.23 -6.22
C SER A 314 -13.78 0.72 -6.50
N LEU A 315 -12.73 0.69 -5.67
CA LEU A 315 -11.54 1.54 -5.86
C LEU A 315 -10.78 1.21 -7.16
N TYR A 316 -10.63 -0.07 -7.51
CA TYR A 316 -9.99 -0.44 -8.77
C TYR A 316 -10.82 -0.06 -9.99
N PHE A 317 -12.15 -0.17 -9.93
CA PHE A 317 -13.01 0.23 -11.05
C PHE A 317 -12.90 1.73 -11.37
N VAL A 318 -12.62 2.59 -10.38
CA VAL A 318 -12.30 4.00 -10.65
C VAL A 318 -11.08 4.09 -11.57
N ASN A 319 -9.97 3.43 -11.21
CA ASN A 319 -8.75 3.44 -12.01
C ASN A 319 -8.94 2.80 -13.39
N ILE A 320 -9.73 1.72 -13.48
CA ILE A 320 -10.09 1.08 -14.75
C ILE A 320 -10.86 2.06 -15.63
N TYR A 321 -11.89 2.74 -15.11
CA TYR A 321 -12.65 3.73 -15.89
C TYR A 321 -11.77 4.88 -16.37
N LYS A 322 -10.85 5.36 -15.53
CA LYS A 322 -9.91 6.43 -15.94
C LYS A 322 -8.97 5.97 -17.05
N LYS A 323 -8.38 4.78 -16.92
CA LYS A 323 -7.51 4.21 -17.95
C LYS A 323 -8.27 3.97 -19.25
N ASP A 324 -9.42 3.32 -19.19
CA ASP A 324 -10.21 2.98 -20.37
C ASP A 324 -10.70 4.22 -21.11
N SER A 325 -11.08 5.28 -20.38
CA SER A 325 -11.44 6.57 -20.96
C SER A 325 -10.23 7.26 -21.60
N PHE A 326 -9.08 7.28 -20.91
CA PHE A 326 -7.84 7.84 -21.45
C PHE A 326 -7.40 7.15 -22.74
N ASP A 327 -7.44 5.82 -22.77
CA ASP A 327 -7.14 5.03 -23.97
C ASP A 327 -8.08 5.42 -25.13
N THR A 328 -9.38 5.62 -24.85
CA THR A 328 -10.35 6.09 -25.87
C THR A 328 -10.06 7.52 -26.35
N LEU A 329 -9.64 8.43 -25.47
CA LEU A 329 -9.22 9.78 -25.87
C LEU A 329 -8.02 9.69 -26.83
N TYR A 330 -7.00 8.93 -26.43
CA TYR A 330 -5.80 8.70 -27.25
C TYR A 330 -6.14 8.11 -28.63
N ASP A 331 -6.96 7.06 -28.68
CA ASP A 331 -7.35 6.40 -29.93
C ASP A 331 -8.04 7.38 -30.90
N VAL A 332 -8.95 8.22 -30.39
CA VAL A 332 -9.63 9.24 -31.20
C VAL A 332 -8.63 10.30 -31.70
N GLU A 333 -7.73 10.77 -30.84
CA GLU A 333 -6.72 11.78 -31.23
C GLU A 333 -5.78 11.24 -32.31
N MET A 334 -5.36 9.99 -32.22
CA MET A 334 -4.53 9.35 -33.23
C MET A 334 -5.28 9.07 -34.54
N THR A 335 -6.60 8.89 -34.48
CA THR A 335 -7.44 8.72 -35.68
C THR A 335 -7.56 10.04 -36.47
N PHE A 336 -7.64 11.17 -35.76
CA PHE A 336 -7.77 12.52 -36.33
C PHE A 336 -6.66 13.47 -35.82
N PRO A 337 -5.38 13.25 -36.15
CA PRO A 337 -4.26 13.96 -35.54
C PRO A 337 -4.24 15.47 -35.85
N ALA A 338 -4.88 15.89 -36.95
CA ALA A 338 -4.98 17.29 -37.35
C ALA A 338 -6.11 18.05 -36.63
N PHE A 339 -7.03 17.36 -35.94
CA PHE A 339 -8.08 18.02 -35.19
C PHE A 339 -7.52 18.66 -33.91
N PRO A 340 -7.84 19.93 -33.61
CA PRO A 340 -7.28 20.67 -32.48
C PRO A 340 -7.97 20.29 -31.16
N PHE A 341 -7.76 19.06 -30.70
CA PHE A 341 -8.31 18.55 -29.44
C PHE A 341 -8.03 19.40 -28.18
N PRO A 342 -6.88 20.10 -28.04
CA PRO A 342 -6.69 21.00 -26.89
C PRO A 342 -7.77 22.10 -26.79
N ALA A 343 -8.20 22.66 -27.92
CA ALA A 343 -9.26 23.66 -27.95
C ALA A 343 -10.61 23.04 -27.58
N PHE A 344 -10.90 21.86 -28.13
CA PHE A 344 -12.12 21.13 -27.82
C PHE A 344 -12.20 20.71 -26.34
N ARG A 345 -11.11 20.21 -25.75
CA ARG A 345 -11.01 19.87 -24.32
C ARG A 345 -11.29 21.07 -23.43
N LYS A 346 -10.70 22.23 -23.75
CA LYS A 346 -10.94 23.46 -23.00
C LYS A 346 -12.42 23.83 -22.99
N GLU A 347 -13.09 23.75 -24.15
CA GLU A 347 -14.52 24.01 -24.21
C GLU A 347 -15.33 22.96 -23.42
N LEU A 348 -15.01 21.67 -23.54
CA LEU A 348 -15.66 20.63 -22.75
C LEU A 348 -15.51 20.87 -21.24
N ASP A 349 -14.33 21.25 -20.76
CA ASP A 349 -14.12 21.60 -19.34
C ASP A 349 -15.01 22.77 -18.90
N GLU A 350 -15.16 23.81 -19.72
CA GLU A 350 -16.05 24.93 -19.43
C GLU A 350 -17.52 24.48 -19.36
N ARG A 351 -17.98 23.64 -20.30
CA ARG A 351 -19.35 23.11 -20.31
C ARG A 351 -19.65 22.13 -19.18
N ILE A 352 -18.66 21.34 -18.75
CA ILE A 352 -18.77 20.46 -17.60
C ILE A 352 -18.85 21.29 -16.31
N LYS A 353 -17.97 22.29 -16.16
CA LYS A 353 -17.95 23.20 -14.99
C LYS A 353 -19.24 24.02 -14.89
N SER A 354 -19.80 24.46 -16.00
CA SER A 354 -21.05 25.22 -16.04
C SER A 354 -22.30 24.35 -15.84
N GLY A 355 -22.16 23.02 -15.74
CA GLY A 355 -23.29 22.09 -15.59
C GLY A 355 -24.13 21.91 -16.86
N VAL A 356 -23.63 22.32 -18.03
CA VAL A 356 -24.31 22.05 -19.32
C VAL A 356 -24.15 20.59 -19.71
N ILE A 357 -22.95 20.04 -19.49
CA ILE A 357 -22.65 18.61 -19.65
C ILE A 357 -22.55 17.98 -18.26
N TYR A 358 -23.56 17.18 -17.90
CA TYR A 358 -23.63 16.49 -16.61
C TYR A 358 -23.90 14.98 -16.74
N ASN A 359 -24.07 14.47 -17.96
CA ASN A 359 -24.19 13.05 -18.26
C ASN A 359 -23.74 12.75 -19.71
N ILE A 360 -23.59 11.46 -20.05
CA ILE A 360 -23.15 11.02 -21.37
C ILE A 360 -24.10 11.50 -22.49
N PRO A 361 -25.44 11.39 -22.38
CA PRO A 361 -26.36 11.91 -23.40
C PRO A 361 -26.17 13.40 -23.68
N LYS A 362 -25.96 14.23 -22.65
CA LYS A 362 -25.70 15.66 -22.82
C LYS A 362 -24.37 15.94 -23.50
N ALA A 363 -23.33 15.15 -23.23
CA ALA A 363 -22.06 15.24 -23.95
C ALA A 363 -22.23 14.95 -25.45
N ARG A 364 -23.07 13.97 -25.82
CA ARG A 364 -23.39 13.66 -27.22
C ARG A 364 -24.23 14.75 -27.88
N GLN A 365 -25.28 15.20 -27.19
CA GLN A 365 -26.16 16.28 -27.66
C GLN A 365 -25.38 17.56 -27.93
N TYR A 366 -24.34 17.83 -27.14
CA TYR A 366 -23.46 18.96 -27.36
C TYR A 366 -22.72 18.87 -28.70
N VAL A 367 -22.19 17.68 -29.04
CA VAL A 367 -21.54 17.45 -30.33
C VAL A 367 -22.55 17.41 -31.48
N ASP A 368 -23.76 16.90 -31.26
CA ASP A 368 -24.84 16.96 -32.24
C ASP A 368 -25.17 18.40 -32.62
N HIS A 369 -25.20 19.31 -31.65
CA HIS A 369 -25.39 20.73 -31.90
C HIS A 369 -24.25 21.34 -32.73
N ILE A 370 -23.00 20.96 -32.46
CA ILE A 370 -21.85 21.39 -33.28
C ILE A 370 -22.01 20.88 -34.72
N GLU A 371 -22.43 19.63 -34.91
CA GLU A 371 -22.68 19.04 -36.23
C GLU A 371 -23.82 19.74 -36.99
N GLU A 372 -24.91 20.09 -36.31
CA GLU A 372 -26.03 20.84 -36.89
C GLU A 372 -25.61 22.25 -37.34
N VAL A 373 -24.87 22.97 -36.49
CA VAL A 373 -24.33 24.31 -36.82
C VAL A 373 -23.38 24.22 -38.01
N TYR A 374 -22.54 23.18 -38.03
CA TYR A 374 -21.64 22.93 -39.15
C TYR A 374 -22.38 22.66 -40.46
N LYS A 375 -23.41 21.80 -40.44
CA LYS A 375 -24.23 21.51 -41.63
C LYS A 375 -24.98 22.74 -42.14
N ALA A 376 -25.42 23.62 -41.23
CA ALA A 376 -26.10 24.86 -41.60
C ALA A 376 -25.15 25.89 -42.21
N LYS A 377 -23.92 25.99 -41.69
CA LYS A 377 -22.89 26.89 -42.20
C LYS A 377 -21.49 26.27 -42.03
N PRO A 378 -20.99 25.55 -43.05
CA PRO A 378 -19.65 24.98 -43.01
C PRO A 378 -18.61 26.08 -42.83
N SER A 379 -17.84 25.99 -41.75
CA SER A 379 -16.78 26.94 -41.44
C SER A 379 -15.72 26.24 -40.59
N PRO A 380 -14.42 26.39 -40.92
CA PRO A 380 -13.33 25.86 -40.10
C PRO A 380 -13.43 26.34 -38.64
N SER A 381 -13.95 27.54 -38.39
CA SER A 381 -14.12 28.09 -37.04
C SER A 381 -15.03 27.25 -36.14
N VAL A 382 -16.05 26.58 -36.71
CA VAL A 382 -16.99 25.72 -35.96
C VAL A 382 -16.29 24.43 -35.51
N LEU A 383 -15.32 23.97 -36.29
CA LEU A 383 -14.46 22.82 -35.97
C LEU A 383 -13.11 23.27 -35.39
N PHE A 384 -13.09 24.37 -34.65
CA PHE A 384 -11.92 24.88 -33.93
C PHE A 384 -10.68 25.16 -34.81
N GLY A 385 -10.88 25.36 -36.12
CA GLY A 385 -9.82 25.57 -37.11
C GLY A 385 -9.41 24.32 -37.88
N TYR A 386 -10.17 23.23 -37.81
CA TYR A 386 -9.93 22.03 -38.62
C TYR A 386 -10.11 22.32 -40.12
N ASP A 387 -9.12 21.91 -40.92
CA ASP A 387 -9.10 22.08 -42.37
C ASP A 387 -9.61 20.81 -43.05
N GLU A 388 -10.85 20.85 -43.55
CA GLU A 388 -11.51 19.71 -44.22
C GLU A 388 -11.00 19.46 -45.64
N ASP A 389 -10.39 20.47 -46.28
CA ASP A 389 -9.83 20.34 -47.63
C ASP A 389 -8.51 19.54 -47.58
N LEU A 390 -7.73 19.73 -46.52
CA LEU A 390 -6.45 19.04 -46.32
C LEU A 390 -6.60 17.69 -45.62
N PHE A 391 -7.57 17.54 -44.71
CA PHE A 391 -7.73 16.35 -43.88
C PHE A 391 -9.14 15.74 -43.97
N ALA A 392 -9.19 14.45 -44.28
CA ALA A 392 -10.45 13.72 -44.44
C ALA A 392 -11.34 13.75 -43.17
N MET A 393 -12.63 14.01 -43.37
CA MET A 393 -13.67 13.99 -42.33
C MET A 393 -14.12 12.56 -41.97
N GLU A 394 -13.74 11.57 -42.77
CA GLU A 394 -14.04 10.16 -42.55
C GLU A 394 -12.77 9.31 -42.64
N LYS A 395 -12.67 8.31 -41.77
CA LYS A 395 -11.56 7.35 -41.74
C LYS A 395 -12.13 5.94 -41.87
N ASN A 396 -11.51 5.14 -42.74
CA ASN A 396 -11.85 3.73 -42.88
C ASN A 396 -10.98 2.90 -41.92
N GLU A 397 -11.59 2.33 -40.87
CA GLU A 397 -10.93 1.45 -39.89
C GLU A 397 -11.01 -0.04 -40.31
N SER A 398 -11.41 -0.33 -41.56
CA SER A 398 -11.75 -1.66 -42.12
C SER A 398 -12.96 -2.35 -41.48
N THR A 399 -13.17 -2.16 -40.18
CA THR A 399 -14.32 -2.67 -39.41
C THR A 399 -15.53 -1.75 -39.49
N ARG A 400 -15.28 -0.43 -39.55
CA ARG A 400 -16.29 0.61 -39.70
C ARG A 400 -15.70 1.83 -40.41
N ILE A 401 -16.56 2.61 -41.05
CA ILE A 401 -16.22 3.98 -41.46
C ILE A 401 -16.55 4.88 -40.28
N ARG A 402 -15.55 5.63 -39.80
CA ARG A 402 -15.68 6.52 -38.65
C ARG A 402 -15.61 7.96 -39.11
N SER A 403 -16.71 8.70 -38.94
CA SER A 403 -16.74 10.13 -39.20
C SER A 403 -16.15 10.92 -38.04
N LEU A 404 -15.65 12.13 -38.33
CA LEU A 404 -15.13 13.05 -37.32
C LEU A 404 -16.16 13.30 -36.22
N PHE A 405 -17.40 13.62 -36.55
CA PHE A 405 -18.46 13.86 -35.55
C PHE A 405 -18.78 12.63 -34.71
N SER A 406 -18.77 11.42 -35.28
CA SER A 406 -18.90 10.19 -34.49
C SER A 406 -17.75 10.04 -33.50
N ALA A 407 -16.51 10.33 -33.93
CA ALA A 407 -15.35 10.30 -33.05
C ALA A 407 -15.40 11.38 -31.97
N LEU A 408 -15.88 12.60 -32.29
CA LEU A 408 -16.06 13.69 -31.33
C LEU A 408 -17.12 13.37 -30.27
N ARG A 409 -18.22 12.66 -30.63
CA ARG A 409 -19.22 12.18 -29.64
C ARG A 409 -18.60 11.18 -28.68
N GLU A 410 -17.82 10.23 -29.19
CA GLU A 410 -17.10 9.25 -28.37
C GLU A 410 -16.07 9.96 -27.46
N TYR A 411 -15.34 10.93 -28.00
CA TYR A 411 -14.38 11.75 -27.27
C TYR A 411 -15.03 12.54 -26.14
N ALA A 412 -16.09 13.30 -26.43
CA ALA A 412 -16.79 14.11 -25.44
C ALA A 412 -17.38 13.24 -24.30
N SER A 413 -17.93 12.08 -24.67
CA SER A 413 -18.46 11.11 -23.70
C SER A 413 -17.34 10.54 -22.82
N ALA A 414 -16.22 10.10 -23.42
CA ALA A 414 -15.07 9.59 -22.69
C ALA A 414 -14.39 10.67 -21.84
N TYR A 415 -14.31 11.91 -22.33
CA TYR A 415 -13.72 13.04 -21.61
C TYR A 415 -14.54 13.39 -20.37
N PHE A 416 -15.87 13.37 -20.47
CA PHE A 416 -16.75 13.56 -19.32
C PHE A 416 -16.52 12.49 -18.24
N ILE A 417 -16.45 11.21 -18.62
CA ILE A 417 -16.15 10.11 -17.69
C ILE A 417 -14.73 10.26 -17.10
N TYR A 418 -13.77 10.64 -17.94
CA TYR A 418 -12.40 10.90 -17.53
C TYR A 418 -12.33 12.04 -16.52
N ARG A 419 -13.04 13.15 -16.71
CA ARG A 419 -13.04 14.30 -15.77
C ARG A 419 -13.94 14.09 -14.54
N CYS A 420 -14.88 13.15 -14.55
CA CYS A 420 -15.73 12.84 -13.40
C CYS A 420 -14.90 12.34 -12.20
N GLU A 421 -14.50 13.22 -11.28
CA GLU A 421 -13.60 12.88 -10.18
C GLU A 421 -14.11 11.72 -9.31
N ASN A 422 -15.44 11.58 -9.18
CA ASN A 422 -16.09 10.57 -8.36
C ASN A 422 -17.17 9.78 -9.12
N PRO A 423 -16.83 8.62 -9.70
CA PRO A 423 -17.83 7.77 -10.32
C PRO A 423 -18.52 6.79 -9.34
N ASN A 424 -18.21 6.83 -8.04
CA ASN A 424 -18.74 5.88 -7.05
C ASN A 424 -20.04 6.38 -6.39
N LEU A 425 -21.07 5.54 -6.41
CA LEU A 425 -22.30 5.68 -5.64
C LEU A 425 -22.41 4.49 -4.67
N SER A 426 -22.61 4.74 -3.39
CA SER A 426 -22.69 3.66 -2.40
C SER A 426 -23.62 3.94 -1.23
N ASN A 427 -24.18 2.88 -0.64
CA ASN A 427 -25.02 2.98 0.57
C ASN A 427 -24.20 3.07 1.87
N TYR A 428 -22.88 2.95 1.77
CA TYR A 428 -21.91 3.15 2.86
C TYR A 428 -20.77 4.04 2.37
N PRO A 429 -20.09 4.83 3.24
CA PRO A 429 -19.05 5.74 2.79
C PRO A 429 -17.80 5.00 2.27
N ILE A 430 -17.37 5.32 1.04
CA ILE A 430 -16.10 4.88 0.45
C ILE A 430 -15.25 6.10 0.15
N ARG A 431 -14.06 6.19 0.73
CA ARG A 431 -13.11 7.27 0.49
C ARG A 431 -12.14 6.94 -0.63
N PHE A 432 -11.93 7.85 -1.58
CA PHE A 432 -10.91 7.73 -2.63
C PHE A 432 -9.97 8.95 -2.62
N ASP A 433 -8.70 8.74 -3.00
CA ASP A 433 -7.62 9.75 -2.90
C ASP A 433 -7.05 10.16 -4.28
N GLY A 434 -7.73 9.73 -5.36
CA GLY A 434 -7.30 10.03 -6.72
C GLY A 434 -7.49 11.51 -7.04
N LYS A 435 -6.52 12.09 -7.77
CA LYS A 435 -6.52 13.51 -8.15
C LYS A 435 -6.01 13.73 -9.56
N PHE A 436 -6.48 14.82 -10.16
CA PHE A 436 -5.93 15.33 -11.41
C PHE A 436 -4.75 16.28 -11.14
N ASP A 437 -3.77 16.25 -12.02
CA ASP A 437 -2.78 17.31 -12.14
C ASP A 437 -3.33 18.38 -13.11
N ASP A 438 -3.98 19.42 -12.59
CA ASP A 438 -4.58 20.49 -13.39
C ASP A 438 -3.53 21.52 -13.91
N SER A 439 -2.23 21.29 -13.72
CA SER A 439 -1.17 22.17 -14.25
C SER A 439 -0.91 22.00 -15.76
N THR A 440 -1.56 21.02 -16.39
CA THR A 440 -1.34 20.65 -17.80
C THR A 440 -2.61 20.82 -18.65
N TYR A 441 -2.46 20.85 -19.98
CA TYR A 441 -3.57 20.95 -20.96
C TYR A 441 -4.40 19.66 -21.11
N LEU A 442 -3.91 18.54 -20.57
CA LEU A 442 -4.64 17.29 -20.42
C LEU A 442 -4.37 16.80 -19.00
N PRO A 443 -5.26 17.09 -18.05
CA PRO A 443 -5.02 16.76 -16.65
C PRO A 443 -4.84 15.25 -16.48
N LEU A 444 -3.69 14.81 -15.98
CA LEU A 444 -3.41 13.38 -15.81
C LEU A 444 -3.95 12.88 -14.46
N TRP A 445 -4.65 11.75 -14.49
CA TRP A 445 -5.15 11.09 -13.29
C TRP A 445 -4.03 10.37 -12.52
N ASN A 446 -3.79 10.77 -11.27
CA ASN A 446 -2.96 10.02 -10.33
C ASN A 446 -3.84 9.15 -9.42
N GLY A 447 -3.92 7.86 -9.76
CA GLY A 447 -4.64 6.83 -9.00
C GLY A 447 -3.77 5.93 -8.12
N ASP A 448 -2.51 6.30 -7.86
CA ASP A 448 -1.56 5.49 -7.08
C ASP A 448 -1.94 5.47 -5.59
N PHE A 449 -2.02 4.27 -5.00
CA PHE A 449 -2.42 4.07 -3.60
C PHE A 449 -1.26 4.27 -2.61
N TYR A 450 0.00 4.18 -3.05
CA TYR A 450 1.15 4.02 -2.15
C TYR A 450 1.94 5.32 -1.87
N SER A 451 1.77 6.34 -2.71
CA SER A 451 2.56 7.59 -2.65
C SER A 451 1.96 8.68 -1.75
N ARG A 452 0.81 8.43 -1.12
CA ARG A 452 0.05 9.46 -0.38
C ARG A 452 0.48 9.59 1.07
N ASP A 453 0.65 10.83 1.53
CA ASP A 453 0.91 11.14 2.94
C ASP A 453 -0.40 11.04 3.74
N PRO A 454 -0.48 10.18 4.78
CA PRO A 454 -1.63 10.11 5.67
C PRO A 454 -2.04 11.45 6.29
N ARG A 455 -1.10 12.40 6.47
CA ARG A 455 -1.37 13.70 7.11
C ARG A 455 -2.20 14.65 6.25
N LYS A 456 -2.05 14.57 4.91
CA LYS A 456 -2.76 15.43 3.94
C LYS A 456 -4.04 14.78 3.41
N ARG A 457 -4.35 13.58 3.90
CA ARG A 457 -5.44 12.73 3.42
C ARG A 457 -6.80 13.43 3.48
N LYS A 458 -7.16 14.08 4.59
CA LYS A 458 -8.47 14.76 4.70
C LYS A 458 -8.66 15.88 3.67
N GLU A 459 -7.59 16.55 3.26
CA GLU A 459 -7.63 17.65 2.29
C GLU A 459 -7.65 17.13 0.85
N GLU A 460 -7.00 16.00 0.58
CA GLU A 460 -6.88 15.41 -0.77
C GLU A 460 -7.98 14.38 -1.11
N SER A 461 -8.70 13.87 -0.11
CA SER A 461 -9.68 12.79 -0.28
C SER A 461 -11.09 13.28 -0.54
N ARG A 462 -11.87 12.43 -1.21
CA ARG A 462 -13.32 12.61 -1.41
C ARG A 462 -14.05 11.32 -1.02
N TYR A 463 -15.34 11.44 -0.74
CA TYR A 463 -16.22 10.32 -0.41
C TYR A 463 -17.17 10.02 -1.55
N SER A 464 -17.56 8.75 -1.69
CA SER A 464 -18.57 8.31 -2.64
C SER A 464 -19.88 9.09 -2.50
N HIS A 465 -20.60 9.22 -3.61
CA HIS A 465 -21.95 9.75 -3.59
C HIS A 465 -22.88 8.78 -2.87
N ILE A 466 -23.92 9.31 -2.22
CA ILE A 466 -24.93 8.48 -1.58
C ILE A 466 -25.69 7.73 -2.66
N LEU A 467 -25.77 6.42 -2.54
CA LEU A 467 -26.61 5.60 -3.40
C LEU A 467 -28.08 5.78 -3.02
N ASP A 468 -28.71 6.73 -3.71
CA ASP A 468 -30.16 6.88 -3.71
C ASP A 468 -30.80 5.69 -4.43
N GLN A 469 -31.58 4.89 -3.70
CA GLN A 469 -32.18 3.68 -4.24
C GLN A 469 -33.32 3.96 -5.22
N ASP A 470 -33.96 5.14 -5.16
CA ASP A 470 -35.07 5.47 -6.06
C ASP A 470 -34.60 5.72 -7.50
N ILE A 471 -33.35 6.12 -7.72
CA ILE A 471 -32.80 6.24 -9.10
C ILE A 471 -32.73 4.89 -9.80
N LEU A 472 -32.67 3.79 -9.04
CA LEU A 472 -32.65 2.42 -9.55
C LEU A 472 -34.06 1.84 -9.72
N ARG A 473 -35.13 2.59 -9.41
CA ARG A 473 -36.53 2.15 -9.45
C ARG A 473 -37.30 2.85 -10.58
N PRO A 474 -37.42 2.22 -11.77
CA PRO A 474 -38.23 2.75 -12.86
C PRO A 474 -39.73 2.81 -12.51
N GLY A 475 -40.20 1.88 -11.69
CA GLY A 475 -41.61 1.74 -11.28
C GLY A 475 -42.02 2.75 -10.21
N LYS A 476 -42.65 2.29 -9.14
CA LYS A 476 -42.99 3.16 -8.00
C LYS A 476 -41.76 3.49 -7.15
N LYS A 477 -41.73 4.71 -6.60
CA LYS A 477 -40.63 5.26 -5.81
C LYS A 477 -41.04 5.36 -4.34
N VAL A 478 -40.09 5.21 -3.43
CA VAL A 478 -40.36 5.41 -2.00
C VAL A 478 -40.56 6.90 -1.71
N ASP A 479 -39.76 7.77 -2.33
CA ASP A 479 -40.01 9.21 -2.39
C ASP A 479 -40.50 9.60 -3.80
N PRO A 480 -41.81 9.87 -3.98
CA PRO A 480 -42.36 10.27 -5.27
C PRO A 480 -41.80 11.59 -5.83
N ASP A 481 -41.38 12.51 -4.95
CA ASP A 481 -40.92 13.87 -5.31
C ASP A 481 -39.38 13.97 -5.37
N ASN A 482 -38.70 12.83 -5.44
CA ASN A 482 -37.25 12.77 -5.45
C ASN A 482 -36.66 13.48 -6.69
N LYS A 483 -35.84 14.50 -6.45
CA LYS A 483 -35.21 15.33 -7.49
C LYS A 483 -34.15 14.58 -8.31
N ASN A 484 -33.66 13.45 -7.83
CA ASN A 484 -32.60 12.67 -8.48
C ASN A 484 -33.14 11.67 -9.51
N ILE A 485 -34.46 11.56 -9.68
CA ILE A 485 -35.08 10.64 -10.64
C ILE A 485 -34.53 10.88 -12.06
N GLY A 486 -34.14 9.79 -12.73
CA GLY A 486 -33.55 9.84 -14.07
C GLY A 486 -32.03 10.03 -14.11
N CYS A 487 -31.36 10.16 -12.96
CA CYS A 487 -29.90 10.26 -12.89
C CYS A 487 -29.16 8.92 -13.16
N PHE A 488 -29.87 7.79 -13.20
CA PHE A 488 -29.27 6.49 -13.43
C PHE A 488 -28.48 6.44 -14.75
N GLY A 489 -27.23 5.96 -14.68
CA GLY A 489 -26.32 5.95 -15.82
C GLY A 489 -24.94 5.40 -15.46
N PHE A 490 -23.90 5.94 -16.09
CA PHE A 490 -22.52 5.51 -15.84
C PHE A 490 -22.15 5.65 -14.35
N GLY A 491 -21.32 4.73 -13.86
CA GLY A 491 -20.89 4.75 -12.47
C GLY A 491 -20.53 3.38 -11.93
N ILE A 492 -20.14 3.38 -10.67
CA ILE A 492 -19.83 2.20 -9.86
C ILE A 492 -20.78 2.25 -8.66
N TYR A 493 -21.72 1.32 -8.63
CA TYR A 493 -22.77 1.23 -7.63
C TYR A 493 -22.37 0.15 -6.62
N SER A 494 -22.05 0.53 -5.40
CA SER A 494 -21.65 -0.40 -4.33
C SER A 494 -22.72 -0.46 -3.26
N ASN A 495 -23.36 -1.63 -3.13
CA ASN A 495 -24.48 -1.84 -2.22
C ASN A 495 -24.17 -2.97 -1.24
N THR A 496 -23.93 -2.64 0.01
CA THR A 496 -23.80 -3.65 1.07
C THR A 496 -25.16 -4.11 1.55
N GLU A 497 -25.25 -5.36 2.02
CA GLU A 497 -26.48 -5.95 2.57
C GLU A 497 -27.64 -5.90 1.56
N TRP A 498 -27.31 -6.15 0.28
CA TRP A 498 -28.26 -5.99 -0.82
C TRP A 498 -29.50 -6.88 -0.66
N GLY A 499 -29.31 -8.11 -0.19
CA GLY A 499 -30.40 -9.05 0.08
C GLY A 499 -31.29 -8.62 1.25
N LYS A 500 -30.80 -7.87 2.24
CA LYS A 500 -31.67 -7.30 3.30
C LYS A 500 -32.62 -6.23 2.76
N ALA A 501 -32.15 -5.43 1.80
CA ALA A 501 -32.96 -4.38 1.18
C ALA A 501 -33.97 -4.92 0.15
N ARG A 502 -33.64 -6.02 -0.56
CA ARG A 502 -34.48 -6.60 -1.60
C ARG A 502 -35.28 -7.82 -1.16
N GLY A 503 -34.75 -8.61 -0.24
CA GLY A 503 -35.32 -9.88 0.14
C GLY A 503 -35.36 -10.91 -1.00
N ASN A 504 -35.83 -12.10 -0.66
CA ASN A 504 -36.15 -13.16 -1.59
C ASN A 504 -37.68 -13.36 -1.70
N GLN A 505 -38.08 -14.36 -2.49
CA GLN A 505 -39.49 -14.67 -2.73
C GLN A 505 -40.28 -14.99 -1.45
N LEU A 506 -39.65 -15.56 -0.42
CA LEU A 506 -40.29 -15.87 0.87
C LEU A 506 -40.54 -14.60 1.69
N THR A 507 -39.60 -13.66 1.69
CA THR A 507 -39.72 -12.40 2.44
C THR A 507 -40.64 -11.36 1.79
N THR A 508 -41.07 -11.60 0.55
CA THR A 508 -41.90 -10.68 -0.24
C THR A 508 -43.31 -11.23 -0.48
N VAL A 509 -43.69 -12.34 0.16
CA VAL A 509 -45.00 -13.00 -0.06
C VAL A 509 -46.15 -12.02 0.21
N ASP A 510 -46.08 -11.26 1.30
CA ASP A 510 -47.13 -10.34 1.75
C ASP A 510 -47.24 -9.04 0.94
N GLU A 511 -46.34 -8.83 -0.04
CA GLU A 511 -46.38 -7.64 -0.88
C GLU A 511 -47.26 -7.84 -2.12
N ASP A 512 -48.14 -6.89 -2.41
CA ASP A 512 -48.97 -6.91 -3.62
C ASP A 512 -48.41 -5.99 -4.70
N LYS A 513 -48.30 -6.50 -5.94
CA LYS A 513 -47.87 -5.72 -7.11
C LYS A 513 -48.85 -4.59 -7.45
N ALA A 514 -50.14 -4.76 -7.15
CA ALA A 514 -51.17 -3.76 -7.41
C ALA A 514 -51.23 -2.64 -6.34
N SER A 515 -50.51 -2.79 -5.22
CA SER A 515 -50.52 -1.81 -4.12
C SER A 515 -50.19 -0.40 -4.60
N GLU A 516 -50.88 0.60 -4.03
CA GLU A 516 -50.64 2.01 -4.30
C GLU A 516 -49.26 2.47 -3.82
N ILE A 517 -48.79 1.92 -2.70
CA ILE A 517 -47.51 2.24 -2.07
C ILE A 517 -46.36 1.49 -2.77
N ALA A 518 -45.19 2.13 -2.86
CA ALA A 518 -44.00 1.50 -3.40
C ALA A 518 -43.55 0.29 -2.56
N ASN A 519 -43.28 -0.82 -3.23
CA ASN A 519 -42.79 -2.06 -2.63
C ASN A 519 -41.84 -2.79 -3.60
N ARG A 520 -41.29 -3.92 -3.15
CA ARG A 520 -40.23 -4.62 -3.89
C ARG A 520 -40.74 -5.31 -5.15
N LYS A 521 -42.07 -5.50 -5.31
CA LYS A 521 -42.71 -6.09 -6.50
C LYS A 521 -43.15 -5.06 -7.55
N ASN A 522 -43.45 -3.81 -7.17
CA ASN A 522 -43.97 -2.77 -8.06
C ASN A 522 -42.97 -1.65 -8.40
N ASP A 523 -41.75 -1.70 -7.85
CA ASP A 523 -40.68 -0.73 -8.10
C ASP A 523 -39.85 -0.97 -9.38
N LEU A 524 -39.98 -2.16 -10.00
CA LEU A 524 -39.24 -2.59 -11.19
C LEU A 524 -37.71 -2.54 -11.05
N TYR A 525 -37.17 -2.59 -9.82
CA TYR A 525 -35.73 -2.50 -9.57
C TYR A 525 -34.92 -3.59 -10.30
N SER A 526 -35.37 -4.85 -10.25
CA SER A 526 -34.68 -5.96 -10.95
C SER A 526 -34.61 -5.74 -12.47
N TYR A 527 -35.65 -5.14 -13.06
CA TYR A 527 -35.67 -4.82 -14.49
C TYR A 527 -34.68 -3.71 -14.84
N SER A 528 -34.51 -2.73 -13.96
CA SER A 528 -33.48 -1.68 -14.11
C SER A 528 -32.08 -2.28 -14.25
N LEU A 529 -31.74 -3.23 -13.38
CA LEU A 529 -30.44 -3.91 -13.42
C LEU A 529 -30.26 -4.73 -14.71
N LYS A 530 -31.31 -5.43 -15.18
CA LYS A 530 -31.30 -6.15 -16.47
C LYS A 530 -31.03 -5.21 -17.65
N MET A 531 -31.60 -4.01 -17.60
CA MET A 531 -31.49 -3.00 -18.65
C MET A 531 -30.31 -2.05 -18.47
N SER A 532 -29.46 -2.25 -17.45
CA SER A 532 -28.36 -1.35 -17.09
C SER A 532 -27.43 -1.01 -18.27
N ARG A 533 -27.12 -1.96 -19.15
CA ARG A 533 -26.30 -1.73 -20.36
C ARG A 533 -26.95 -0.78 -21.38
N HIS A 534 -28.28 -0.66 -21.36
CA HIS A 534 -29.04 0.22 -22.24
C HIS A 534 -29.22 1.64 -21.67
N ALA A 535 -28.78 1.88 -20.43
CA ALA A 535 -28.88 3.19 -19.76
C ALA A 535 -27.76 4.18 -20.19
N ASN A 536 -27.38 4.20 -21.46
CA ASN A 536 -26.31 5.04 -22.02
C ASN A 536 -24.95 4.90 -21.31
N THR A 537 -24.63 3.69 -20.86
CA THR A 537 -23.39 3.39 -20.11
C THR A 537 -22.21 3.00 -21.01
N THR A 538 -22.39 2.96 -22.32
CA THR A 538 -21.40 2.43 -23.28
C THR A 538 -20.81 3.55 -24.14
N VAL A 539 -19.49 3.63 -24.22
CA VAL A 539 -18.74 4.59 -25.04
C VAL A 539 -17.61 3.83 -25.75
N ALA A 540 -17.48 4.00 -27.07
CA ALA A 540 -16.47 3.33 -27.89
C ALA A 540 -16.37 1.81 -27.61
N ASN A 541 -17.52 1.12 -27.55
CA ASN A 541 -17.67 -0.31 -27.22
C ASN A 541 -17.20 -0.74 -25.82
N LYS A 542 -16.86 0.20 -24.93
CA LYS A 542 -16.53 -0.04 -23.52
C LYS A 542 -17.71 0.33 -22.61
N VAL A 543 -17.97 -0.45 -21.58
CA VAL A 543 -19.11 -0.27 -20.66
C VAL A 543 -18.64 0.28 -19.32
N TYR A 544 -19.16 1.46 -18.96
CA TYR A 544 -18.86 2.22 -17.75
C TYR A 544 -19.95 2.10 -16.68
N PHE A 545 -20.43 0.87 -16.49
CA PHE A 545 -21.38 0.51 -15.44
C PHE A 545 -20.86 -0.68 -14.65
N ARG A 546 -20.92 -0.59 -13.32
CA ARG A 546 -20.64 -1.69 -12.41
C ARG A 546 -21.61 -1.64 -11.25
N PHE A 547 -22.26 -2.76 -10.96
CA PHE A 547 -23.07 -2.95 -9.77
C PHE A 547 -22.43 -4.04 -8.92
N LEU A 548 -22.01 -3.67 -7.72
CA LEU A 548 -21.32 -4.55 -6.79
C LEU A 548 -22.18 -4.69 -5.54
N GLY A 549 -22.63 -5.91 -5.25
CA GLY A 549 -23.37 -6.23 -4.04
C GLY A 549 -22.58 -7.17 -3.14
N ASP A 550 -22.73 -7.05 -1.82
CA ASP A 550 -22.31 -8.09 -0.90
C ASP A 550 -23.49 -8.75 -0.19
N GLU A 551 -23.34 -10.04 0.13
CA GLU A 551 -24.37 -10.83 0.80
C GLU A 551 -23.74 -12.00 1.59
N GLN A 552 -24.46 -12.55 2.58
CA GLN A 552 -24.01 -13.74 3.30
C GLN A 552 -24.29 -15.03 2.53
N ARG A 553 -25.42 -15.07 1.83
CA ARG A 553 -25.92 -16.23 1.10
C ARG A 553 -26.54 -15.79 -0.22
N PRO A 554 -26.23 -16.45 -1.34
CA PRO A 554 -26.82 -16.08 -2.62
C PRO A 554 -28.34 -16.24 -2.67
N GLU A 555 -28.92 -17.13 -1.85
CA GLU A 555 -30.36 -17.35 -1.76
C GLU A 555 -31.12 -16.23 -1.03
N SER A 556 -30.41 -15.27 -0.43
CA SER A 556 -31.02 -14.05 0.13
C SER A 556 -31.57 -13.14 -0.97
N LEU A 557 -31.08 -13.26 -2.20
CA LEU A 557 -31.57 -12.54 -3.37
C LEU A 557 -32.57 -13.40 -4.15
N ALA A 558 -33.48 -12.73 -4.85
CA ALA A 558 -34.38 -13.40 -5.78
C ALA A 558 -33.59 -14.03 -6.95
N ALA A 559 -34.09 -15.17 -7.46
CA ALA A 559 -33.41 -15.96 -8.50
C ALA A 559 -33.13 -15.13 -9.77
N ASP A 560 -34.08 -14.28 -10.15
CA ASP A 560 -33.99 -13.40 -11.31
C ASP A 560 -32.87 -12.35 -11.22
N GLN A 561 -32.51 -11.93 -10.00
CA GLN A 561 -31.38 -11.04 -9.73
C GLN A 561 -30.08 -11.83 -9.65
N ARG A 562 -30.10 -12.99 -8.99
CA ARG A 562 -28.93 -13.86 -8.86
C ARG A 562 -28.39 -14.30 -10.22
N GLU A 563 -29.26 -14.66 -11.16
CA GLU A 563 -28.89 -15.07 -12.53
C GLU A 563 -28.20 -13.98 -13.37
N LEU A 564 -28.25 -12.72 -12.94
CA LEU A 564 -27.56 -11.60 -13.60
C LEU A 564 -26.14 -11.40 -13.07
N CYS A 565 -25.85 -11.98 -11.91
CA CYS A 565 -24.62 -11.75 -11.17
C CYS A 565 -23.59 -12.82 -11.48
N ASP A 566 -22.33 -12.41 -11.57
CA ASP A 566 -21.24 -13.30 -11.21
C ASP A 566 -21.19 -13.43 -9.69
N VAL A 567 -21.32 -14.66 -9.20
CA VAL A 567 -21.24 -15.00 -7.79
C VAL A 567 -19.77 -15.23 -7.43
N ILE A 568 -19.23 -14.38 -6.58
CA ILE A 568 -17.82 -14.38 -6.16
C ILE A 568 -17.77 -14.75 -4.68
N SER A 569 -17.40 -15.99 -4.39
CA SER A 569 -17.31 -16.51 -3.02
C SER A 569 -15.87 -16.49 -2.51
N ILE A 570 -15.67 -16.03 -1.28
CA ILE A 570 -14.36 -16.10 -0.62
C ILE A 570 -14.18 -17.53 -0.07
N ILE A 571 -13.20 -18.26 -0.59
CA ILE A 571 -12.84 -19.61 -0.11
C ILE A 571 -11.90 -19.50 1.09
N ASP A 572 -10.80 -18.77 0.91
CA ASP A 572 -9.74 -18.65 1.89
C ASP A 572 -9.11 -17.26 1.84
N LYS A 573 -8.54 -16.84 2.97
CA LYS A 573 -7.82 -15.58 3.12
C LYS A 573 -6.54 -15.85 3.89
N SER A 574 -5.41 -15.58 3.25
CA SER A 574 -4.10 -15.74 3.89
C SER A 574 -3.90 -14.78 5.05
N GLU A 575 -2.90 -15.06 5.90
CA GLU A 575 -2.28 -14.05 6.75
C GLU A 575 -1.65 -12.93 5.91
N ILE A 576 -1.31 -11.81 6.57
CA ILE A 576 -0.66 -10.68 5.89
C ILE A 576 0.74 -11.10 5.42
N LYS A 577 0.98 -10.99 4.12
CA LYS A 577 2.28 -11.26 3.49
C LYS A 577 3.00 -9.94 3.22
N LEU A 578 4.32 -9.98 3.19
CA LEU A 578 5.15 -8.81 2.93
C LEU A 578 5.73 -8.85 1.51
N ALA A 579 5.49 -7.79 0.72
CA ALA A 579 6.08 -7.63 -0.62
C ALA A 579 7.55 -7.16 -0.56
N LEU A 580 8.00 -6.66 0.59
CA LEU A 580 9.37 -6.16 0.79
C LEU A 580 10.38 -7.34 0.83
N PRO A 581 11.35 -7.41 -0.10
CA PRO A 581 12.25 -8.56 -0.20
C PRO A 581 13.22 -8.63 0.98
N HIS A 582 13.51 -9.85 1.45
CA HIS A 582 14.43 -10.16 2.55
C HIS A 582 14.02 -9.70 3.96
N PHE A 583 12.82 -9.17 4.16
CA PHE A 583 12.36 -8.70 5.48
C PHE A 583 11.61 -9.75 6.32
N LYS A 584 11.57 -11.03 5.90
CA LYS A 584 10.89 -12.11 6.64
C LYS A 584 11.47 -12.37 8.05
N TRP A 585 12.73 -12.01 8.30
CA TRP A 585 13.33 -12.13 9.63
C TRP A 585 12.71 -11.15 10.64
N LEU A 586 12.06 -10.08 10.16
CA LEU A 586 11.49 -9.04 10.98
C LEU A 586 10.36 -9.57 11.87
N ASP A 587 9.55 -10.52 11.39
CA ASP A 587 8.48 -11.14 12.20
C ASP A 587 9.04 -11.88 13.39
N LYS A 588 10.07 -12.71 13.16
CA LYS A 588 10.77 -13.43 14.23
C LYS A 588 11.40 -12.49 15.25
N LEU A 589 11.90 -11.33 14.82
CA LEU A 589 12.41 -10.32 15.74
C LEU A 589 11.27 -9.64 16.50
N TYR A 590 10.15 -9.33 15.83
CA TYR A 590 8.98 -8.72 16.44
C TYR A 590 8.41 -9.60 17.54
N ASP A 591 8.19 -10.88 17.28
CA ASP A 591 7.65 -11.82 18.25
C ASP A 591 8.58 -11.97 19.46
N LYS A 592 9.90 -12.02 19.23
CA LYS A 592 10.90 -12.15 20.32
C LYS A 592 11.07 -10.92 21.19
N VAL A 593 10.70 -9.74 20.71
CA VAL A 593 10.89 -8.47 21.43
C VAL A 593 9.56 -7.95 22.01
N TYR A 594 8.49 -7.99 21.22
CA TYR A 594 7.22 -7.37 21.57
C TYR A 594 6.39 -8.22 22.52
N GLU A 595 6.24 -9.53 22.28
CA GLU A 595 5.41 -10.39 23.14
C GLU A 595 5.96 -10.50 24.57
N PRO A 596 7.27 -10.77 24.80
CA PRO A 596 7.81 -10.80 26.16
C PRO A 596 7.70 -9.44 26.87
N PHE A 597 7.80 -8.34 26.12
CA PHE A 597 7.63 -7.01 26.68
C PHE A 597 6.17 -6.71 27.04
N LYS A 598 5.21 -7.21 26.27
CA LYS A 598 3.78 -7.06 26.55
C LYS A 598 3.41 -7.76 27.85
N ASP A 599 3.91 -8.97 28.07
CA ASP A 599 3.69 -9.72 29.32
C ASP A 599 4.34 -9.01 30.51
N PHE A 600 5.60 -8.58 30.36
CA PHE A 600 6.28 -7.76 31.36
C PHE A 600 5.54 -6.45 31.65
N TRP A 601 5.01 -5.78 30.62
CA TRP A 601 4.24 -4.54 30.76
C TRP A 601 2.93 -4.76 31.50
N ALA A 602 2.23 -5.88 31.25
CA ALA A 602 1.01 -6.24 31.97
C ALA A 602 1.30 -6.50 33.45
N GLU A 603 2.35 -7.26 33.76
CA GLU A 603 2.79 -7.51 35.14
C GLU A 603 3.21 -6.21 35.84
N TYR A 604 4.03 -5.38 35.19
CA TYR A 604 4.45 -4.09 35.70
C TYR A 604 3.26 -3.17 35.98
N SER A 605 2.30 -3.07 35.05
CA SER A 605 1.15 -2.17 35.17
C SER A 605 0.13 -2.65 36.21
N ASN A 606 0.10 -3.96 36.50
CA ASN A 606 -0.68 -4.51 37.59
C ASN A 606 -0.05 -4.22 38.96
N ALA A 607 1.28 -4.31 39.05
CA ALA A 607 2.00 -4.10 40.31
C ALA A 607 2.27 -2.61 40.63
N ARG A 608 2.33 -1.72 39.64
CA ARG A 608 2.75 -0.32 39.82
C ARG A 608 1.89 0.67 39.05
N GLY A 609 1.57 1.78 39.72
CA GLY A 609 0.86 2.93 39.13
C GLY A 609 1.76 4.03 38.56
N ASP A 610 3.06 4.03 38.85
CA ASP A 610 4.03 5.02 38.39
C ASP A 610 4.86 4.50 37.19
N THR A 611 5.62 5.37 36.52
CA THR A 611 6.53 4.96 35.43
C THR A 611 7.98 5.32 35.74
N CYS A 612 8.85 4.30 35.86
CA CYS A 612 10.29 4.46 36.09
C CYS A 612 11.10 4.64 34.79
N LEU A 613 12.34 5.13 34.91
CA LEU A 613 13.18 5.48 33.75
C LEU A 613 13.48 4.31 32.82
N THR A 614 13.80 3.14 33.37
CA THR A 614 14.10 1.95 32.57
C THR A 614 12.88 1.50 31.77
N VAL A 615 11.70 1.41 32.41
CA VAL A 615 10.45 1.06 31.73
C VAL A 615 10.02 2.14 30.74
N PHE A 616 10.25 3.42 31.04
CA PHE A 616 10.02 4.51 30.10
C PHE A 616 10.87 4.35 28.83
N LEU A 617 12.18 4.08 28.97
CA LEU A 617 13.08 3.86 27.85
C LEU A 617 12.72 2.58 27.06
N LEU A 618 12.34 1.51 27.75
CA LEU A 618 11.87 0.27 27.10
C LEU A 618 10.57 0.51 26.33
N LYS A 619 9.59 1.23 26.90
CA LYS A 619 8.35 1.62 26.20
C LYS A 619 8.67 2.44 24.95
N LEU A 620 9.61 3.37 25.02
CA LEU A 620 10.06 4.16 23.86
C LEU A 620 10.73 3.29 22.79
N ALA A 621 11.62 2.39 23.19
CA ALA A 621 12.35 1.51 22.26
C ALA A 621 11.40 0.49 21.59
N VAL A 622 10.64 -0.28 22.39
CA VAL A 622 9.71 -1.29 21.89
C VAL A 622 8.54 -0.65 21.14
N GLY A 623 8.02 0.47 21.63
CA GLY A 623 7.00 1.24 20.92
C GLY A 623 7.50 1.81 19.60
N GLY A 624 8.73 2.34 19.57
CA GLY A 624 9.40 2.80 18.36
C GLY A 624 9.58 1.68 17.33
N PHE A 625 10.08 0.52 17.77
CA PHE A 625 10.23 -0.66 16.94
C PHE A 625 8.88 -1.18 16.41
N SER A 626 7.86 -1.27 17.27
CA SER A 626 6.50 -1.68 16.87
C SER A 626 5.88 -0.71 15.87
N ASN A 627 6.15 0.58 15.99
CA ASN A 627 5.72 1.57 15.01
C ASN A 627 6.42 1.38 13.66
N VAL A 628 7.72 1.07 13.64
CA VAL A 628 8.45 0.75 12.40
C VAL A 628 7.88 -0.52 11.76
N TYR A 629 7.70 -1.58 12.55
CA TYR A 629 7.08 -2.84 12.11
C TYR A 629 5.71 -2.61 11.45
N LYS A 630 4.80 -1.94 12.15
CA LYS A 630 3.46 -1.59 11.65
C LYS A 630 3.52 -0.75 10.38
N ARG A 631 4.45 0.22 10.29
CA ARG A 631 4.61 1.05 9.07
C ARG A 631 5.05 0.22 7.86
N ILE A 632 5.95 -0.75 8.06
CA ILE A 632 6.40 -1.65 7.00
C ILE A 632 5.23 -2.49 6.50
N TYR A 633 4.50 -3.15 7.41
CA TYR A 633 3.37 -4.00 7.08
C TYR A 633 2.19 -3.23 6.48
N ASN A 634 1.86 -2.05 6.99
CA ASN A 634 0.78 -1.26 6.42
C ASN A 634 1.09 -0.76 5.01
N LYS A 635 2.36 -0.47 4.71
CA LYS A 635 2.79 0.07 3.41
C LYS A 635 3.05 -1.01 2.37
N TYR A 636 3.74 -2.09 2.76
CA TYR A 636 4.22 -3.14 1.86
C TYR A 636 3.48 -4.48 2.02
N GLY A 637 2.53 -4.56 2.94
CA GLY A 637 1.76 -5.78 3.21
C GLY A 637 0.58 -5.96 2.25
N TYR A 638 0.22 -7.23 2.01
CA TYR A 638 -0.94 -7.62 1.21
C TYR A 638 -1.52 -8.95 1.70
N TYR A 639 -2.79 -9.20 1.37
CA TYR A 639 -3.47 -10.47 1.59
C TYR A 639 -3.63 -11.21 0.26
N THR A 640 -3.42 -12.52 0.23
CA THR A 640 -3.86 -13.36 -0.90
C THR A 640 -5.23 -13.93 -0.53
N ILE A 641 -6.25 -13.60 -1.34
CA ILE A 641 -7.62 -14.07 -1.16
C ILE A 641 -7.93 -15.04 -2.29
N THR A 642 -8.33 -16.26 -1.95
CA THR A 642 -8.74 -17.27 -2.93
C THR A 642 -10.23 -17.12 -3.19
N LEU A 643 -10.58 -16.75 -4.42
CA LEU A 643 -11.95 -16.49 -4.85
C LEU A 643 -12.47 -17.63 -5.74
N SER A 644 -13.70 -18.05 -5.49
CA SER A 644 -14.48 -18.90 -6.39
C SER A 644 -15.42 -18.03 -7.20
N LEU A 645 -15.30 -18.09 -8.52
CA LEU A 645 -16.18 -17.42 -9.46
C LEU A 645 -17.15 -18.43 -10.06
N LYS A 646 -18.46 -18.15 -9.93
CA LYS A 646 -19.54 -18.94 -10.52
C LYS A 646 -20.51 -18.02 -11.25
N ASP A 647 -21.00 -18.45 -12.41
CA ASP A 647 -22.16 -17.83 -13.04
C ASP A 647 -23.39 -18.06 -12.14
N GLY A 648 -24.11 -16.98 -11.84
CA GLY A 648 -25.34 -17.02 -11.04
C GLY A 648 -26.43 -17.94 -11.61
N ARG A 649 -26.41 -18.24 -12.92
CA ARG A 649 -27.31 -19.21 -13.58
C ARG A 649 -27.02 -20.65 -13.19
N SER A 650 -25.76 -20.97 -12.97
CA SER A 650 -25.31 -22.34 -12.64
C SER A 650 -25.38 -22.62 -11.14
N TYR A 651 -25.70 -21.61 -10.33
CA TYR A 651 -25.72 -21.70 -8.87
C TYR A 651 -26.93 -22.52 -8.38
N GLY A 652 -26.69 -23.73 -7.88
CA GLY A 652 -27.70 -24.66 -7.34
C GLY A 652 -27.99 -25.89 -8.20
N ASN A 653 -27.46 -25.98 -9.43
CA ASN A 653 -27.60 -27.16 -10.28
C ASN A 653 -26.41 -28.13 -10.09
N SER A 654 -26.70 -29.34 -9.60
CA SER A 654 -25.69 -30.26 -9.04
C SER A 654 -24.79 -30.98 -10.04
N LYS A 655 -25.11 -30.96 -11.35
CA LYS A 655 -24.33 -31.68 -12.37
C LYS A 655 -23.43 -30.78 -13.24
N ASP A 656 -23.83 -29.52 -13.47
CA ASP A 656 -23.06 -28.58 -14.31
C ASP A 656 -22.22 -27.58 -13.49
N SER A 657 -22.49 -27.41 -12.19
CA SER A 657 -21.82 -26.38 -11.36
C SER A 657 -20.37 -26.69 -10.98
N ALA A 658 -19.93 -27.96 -11.04
CA ALA A 658 -18.54 -28.33 -10.73
C ALA A 658 -17.55 -27.98 -11.87
N ASN A 659 -18.02 -27.96 -13.12
CA ASN A 659 -17.18 -27.68 -14.30
C ASN A 659 -17.10 -26.19 -14.67
N ALA A 660 -17.94 -25.34 -14.07
CA ALA A 660 -18.01 -23.91 -14.35
C ALA A 660 -17.38 -23.01 -13.26
N GLU A 661 -16.84 -23.61 -12.20
CA GLU A 661 -16.20 -22.89 -11.10
C GLU A 661 -14.76 -22.52 -11.45
N ARG A 662 -14.47 -21.21 -11.50
CA ARG A 662 -13.11 -20.72 -11.72
C ARG A 662 -12.52 -20.22 -10.40
N ILE A 663 -11.41 -20.81 -9.98
CA ILE A 663 -10.65 -20.35 -8.81
C ILE A 663 -9.64 -19.30 -9.27
N VAL A 664 -9.61 -18.16 -8.57
CA VAL A 664 -8.69 -17.06 -8.87
C VAL A 664 -8.08 -16.55 -7.58
N GLU A 665 -6.77 -16.28 -7.61
CA GLU A 665 -6.08 -15.58 -6.53
C GLU A 665 -6.18 -14.08 -6.71
N TYR A 666 -6.64 -13.39 -5.66
CA TYR A 666 -6.73 -11.94 -5.60
C TYR A 666 -5.78 -11.40 -4.54
N ASN A 667 -4.79 -10.61 -4.95
CA ASN A 667 -3.78 -10.07 -4.04
C ASN A 667 -4.20 -8.66 -3.60
N MET A 668 -4.76 -8.52 -2.41
CA MET A 668 -5.29 -7.26 -1.88
C MET A 668 -4.25 -6.52 -1.04
N PRO A 669 -3.69 -5.39 -1.51
CA PRO A 669 -2.73 -4.60 -0.74
C PRO A 669 -3.39 -3.95 0.47
N VAL A 670 -2.70 -3.96 1.61
CA VAL A 670 -3.21 -3.42 2.88
C VAL A 670 -3.40 -1.91 2.77
N MET A 671 -2.41 -1.22 2.21
CA MET A 671 -2.43 0.23 2.00
C MET A 671 -3.62 0.68 1.16
N GLN A 672 -4.09 -0.14 0.21
CA GLN A 672 -5.21 0.20 -0.65
C GLN A 672 -6.49 0.41 0.17
N VAL A 673 -6.85 -0.58 1.00
CA VAL A 673 -8.16 -0.65 1.66
C VAL A 673 -8.12 -0.17 3.11
N TYR A 674 -7.09 -0.52 3.88
CA TYR A 674 -6.99 -0.22 5.31
C TYR A 674 -6.44 1.18 5.60
N SER A 675 -6.29 2.03 4.58
CA SER A 675 -5.97 3.46 4.75
C SER A 675 -7.18 4.29 5.18
N GLU A 676 -8.07 3.76 6.02
CA GLU A 676 -9.36 4.38 6.43
C GLU A 676 -10.29 4.64 5.22
N ARG A 677 -10.34 3.71 4.27
CA ARG A 677 -11.20 3.83 3.06
C ARG A 677 -12.68 3.68 3.37
N TYR A 678 -12.98 2.82 4.32
CA TYR A 678 -14.33 2.51 4.77
C TYR A 678 -14.24 2.10 6.25
N ASN A 679 -15.39 2.03 6.91
CA ASN A 679 -15.49 1.49 8.25
C ASN A 679 -16.48 0.33 8.28
N THR A 680 -16.17 -0.72 9.02
CA THR A 680 -17.01 -1.93 9.09
C THR A 680 -18.33 -1.68 9.81
N ASP A 681 -18.35 -0.72 10.74
CA ASP A 681 -19.53 -0.30 11.50
C ASP A 681 -20.27 0.86 10.81
N CYS A 682 -20.41 0.84 9.49
CA CYS A 682 -21.01 1.94 8.73
C CYS A 682 -22.45 2.32 9.16
N PHE A 683 -23.17 1.43 9.84
CA PHE A 683 -24.50 1.69 10.42
C PHE A 683 -24.47 2.03 11.92
N SER A 684 -23.31 2.27 12.52
CA SER A 684 -23.16 2.55 13.97
C SER A 684 -24.02 3.72 14.44
N GLY A 685 -24.17 4.76 13.62
CA GLY A 685 -25.00 5.92 13.96
C GLY A 685 -26.45 5.60 14.29
N PHE A 686 -27.03 4.55 13.70
CA PHE A 686 -28.37 4.06 14.05
C PHE A 686 -28.42 3.56 15.51
N PHE A 687 -27.44 2.74 15.90
CA PHE A 687 -27.36 2.17 17.24
C PHE A 687 -26.91 3.19 18.29
N THR A 688 -26.02 4.12 17.94
CA THR A 688 -25.55 5.17 18.86
C THR A 688 -26.71 6.00 19.39
N LYS A 689 -27.69 6.33 18.54
CA LYS A 689 -28.88 7.07 18.99
C LYS A 689 -29.67 6.28 20.04
N ALA A 690 -29.97 5.01 19.75
CA ALA A 690 -30.70 4.15 20.68
C ALA A 690 -29.94 3.94 22.00
N GLN A 691 -28.62 3.84 21.95
CA GLN A 691 -27.76 3.70 23.14
C GLN A 691 -27.72 4.97 23.98
N LEU A 692 -27.67 6.16 23.36
CA LEU A 692 -27.70 7.45 24.06
C LEU A 692 -29.06 7.75 24.70
N ASP A 693 -30.15 7.27 24.08
CA ASP A 693 -31.51 7.42 24.61
C ASP A 693 -31.79 6.42 25.76
N CYS A 694 -30.93 5.41 25.96
CA CYS A 694 -31.07 4.41 27.01
C CYS A 694 -30.55 4.92 28.36
N ALA A 695 -31.38 4.85 29.40
CA ALA A 695 -31.02 5.27 30.76
C ALA A 695 -30.13 4.26 31.52
N VAL A 696 -29.95 3.06 30.97
CA VAL A 696 -29.35 1.89 31.63
C VAL A 696 -28.15 1.42 30.80
N GLY A 697 -27.02 1.18 31.45
CA GLY A 697 -25.82 0.62 30.82
C GLY A 697 -25.75 -0.90 30.93
N ILE A 698 -24.76 -1.51 30.26
CA ILE A 698 -24.57 -2.98 30.29
C ILE A 698 -24.30 -3.52 31.71
N ASN A 699 -23.64 -2.72 32.56
CA ASN A 699 -23.33 -3.10 33.95
C ASN A 699 -24.55 -3.02 34.87
N ASP A 700 -25.61 -2.36 34.44
CA ASP A 700 -26.85 -2.20 35.21
C ASP A 700 -27.88 -3.29 34.86
N LEU A 701 -27.61 -4.11 33.84
CA LEU A 701 -28.45 -5.25 33.47
C LEU A 701 -28.39 -6.33 34.55
N GLU A 702 -29.53 -6.97 34.82
CA GLU A 702 -29.61 -8.04 35.81
C GLU A 702 -28.74 -9.24 35.39
N CYS A 703 -27.85 -9.67 36.30
CA CYS A 703 -27.10 -10.91 36.15
C CYS A 703 -27.91 -12.12 36.64
N PHE A 704 -27.70 -13.28 36.02
CA PHE A 704 -28.26 -14.53 36.52
C PHE A 704 -27.78 -14.84 37.94
N THR A 705 -28.70 -15.31 38.79
CA THR A 705 -28.43 -15.62 40.20
C THR A 705 -27.70 -16.94 40.42
N GLY A 706 -27.63 -17.80 39.41
CA GLY A 706 -26.98 -19.10 39.47
C GLY A 706 -26.76 -19.71 38.09
N LEU A 707 -26.17 -20.91 38.04
CA LEU A 707 -25.93 -21.64 36.79
C LEU A 707 -27.22 -22.11 36.10
N THR A 708 -28.32 -22.20 36.85
CA THR A 708 -29.65 -22.47 36.32
C THR A 708 -30.52 -21.22 36.37
N GLN A 709 -31.08 -20.88 35.22
CA GLN A 709 -32.04 -19.78 35.09
C GLN A 709 -33.34 -20.12 35.82
N THR A 710 -33.84 -19.18 36.63
CA THR A 710 -35.16 -19.26 37.23
C THR A 710 -36.26 -18.90 36.22
N ASN A 711 -37.50 -19.34 36.44
CA ASN A 711 -38.62 -18.98 35.54
C ASN A 711 -38.77 -17.46 35.37
N LYS A 712 -38.50 -16.65 36.40
CA LYS A 712 -38.54 -15.19 36.31
C LYS A 712 -37.46 -14.64 35.37
N GLN A 713 -36.25 -15.18 35.44
CA GLN A 713 -35.14 -14.81 34.55
C GLN A 713 -35.33 -15.33 33.13
N MET A 714 -36.04 -16.45 32.94
CA MET A 714 -36.45 -16.91 31.62
C MET A 714 -37.43 -15.93 30.98
N VAL A 715 -38.45 -15.48 31.72
CA VAL A 715 -39.44 -14.51 31.23
C VAL A 715 -38.80 -13.13 30.96
N ALA A 716 -37.84 -12.71 31.79
CA ALA A 716 -37.13 -11.43 31.61
C ALA A 716 -36.26 -11.36 30.33
N GLN A 717 -36.00 -12.49 29.66
CA GLN A 717 -35.26 -12.51 28.39
C GLN A 717 -36.08 -12.02 27.20
N HIS A 718 -37.42 -12.04 27.30
CA HIS A 718 -38.33 -11.73 26.18
C HIS A 718 -37.99 -12.51 24.90
N ASP A 719 -37.66 -13.80 25.07
CA ASP A 719 -37.27 -14.69 23.97
C ASP A 719 -38.49 -15.45 23.41
N PHE A 720 -38.67 -15.40 22.08
CA PHE A 720 -39.82 -16.01 21.42
C PHE A 720 -39.92 -17.52 21.64
N PHE A 721 -38.79 -18.24 21.70
CA PHE A 721 -38.81 -19.69 21.92
C PHE A 721 -39.25 -20.00 23.34
N LEU A 722 -38.74 -19.29 24.34
CA LEU A 722 -39.18 -19.46 25.73
C LEU A 722 -40.65 -19.08 25.92
N ASP A 723 -41.12 -18.00 25.30
CA ASP A 723 -42.52 -17.58 25.38
C ASP A 723 -43.46 -18.62 24.74
N GLU A 724 -43.10 -19.16 23.58
CA GLU A 724 -43.87 -20.22 22.92
C GLU A 724 -43.82 -21.52 23.73
N TYR A 725 -42.65 -21.90 24.24
CA TYR A 725 -42.47 -23.12 25.02
C TYR A 725 -43.21 -23.07 26.36
N MET A 726 -43.10 -21.96 27.10
CA MET A 726 -43.79 -21.73 28.37
C MET A 726 -45.31 -21.62 28.15
N GLY A 727 -45.74 -20.89 27.13
CA GLY A 727 -47.17 -20.80 26.77
C GLY A 727 -47.77 -22.14 26.35
N THR A 728 -46.97 -23.01 25.71
CA THR A 728 -47.39 -24.39 25.38
C THR A 728 -47.46 -25.27 26.62
N MET A 729 -46.49 -25.15 27.53
CA MET A 729 -46.48 -25.86 28.82
C MET A 729 -47.66 -25.43 29.71
N GLU A 730 -47.97 -24.14 29.79
CA GLU A 730 -49.14 -23.64 30.54
C GLU A 730 -50.47 -24.14 29.97
N LYS A 731 -50.58 -24.31 28.64
CA LYS A 731 -51.76 -24.91 28.00
C LYS A 731 -51.92 -26.42 28.23
N HIS A 732 -50.82 -27.14 28.48
CA HIS A 732 -50.82 -28.61 28.60
C HIS A 732 -50.67 -29.11 30.05
N CYS A 733 -50.15 -28.28 30.97
CA CYS A 733 -50.15 -28.54 32.40
C CYS A 733 -51.50 -28.15 33.02
N GLY A 734 -52.49 -29.03 32.92
CA GLY A 734 -53.68 -28.97 33.78
C GLY A 734 -53.30 -29.10 35.27
N GLU A 735 -54.18 -28.66 36.17
CA GLU A 735 -53.96 -28.68 37.63
C GLU A 735 -53.32 -30.01 38.08
N PRO A 736 -52.21 -29.97 38.84
CA PRO A 736 -51.61 -31.19 39.35
C PRO A 736 -52.63 -31.94 40.21
N ALA A 737 -52.78 -33.24 39.97
CA ALA A 737 -53.66 -34.10 40.76
C ALA A 737 -53.37 -33.90 42.26
N LYS A 738 -54.38 -33.46 43.03
CA LYS A 738 -54.27 -33.24 44.48
C LYS A 738 -53.68 -34.49 45.14
N ARG A 739 -52.45 -34.39 45.62
CA ARG A 739 -51.80 -35.44 46.40
C ARG A 739 -52.59 -35.62 47.70
N THR A 740 -53.36 -36.69 47.82
CA THR A 740 -54.08 -37.05 49.05
C THR A 740 -53.08 -37.22 50.19
N LYS A 741 -53.27 -36.48 51.28
CA LYS A 741 -52.51 -36.64 52.53
C LYS A 741 -52.65 -38.08 53.01
N ARG A 742 -51.57 -38.86 52.94
CA ARG A 742 -51.46 -40.11 53.70
C ARG A 742 -51.31 -39.72 55.17
N THR A 743 -52.32 -40.01 55.96
CA THR A 743 -52.30 -39.91 57.42
C THR A 743 -51.16 -40.75 57.98
N SER A 744 -50.27 -40.10 58.72
CA SER A 744 -49.24 -40.72 59.54
C SER A 744 -49.89 -41.45 60.71
N ALA A 745 -49.81 -42.78 60.73
CA ALA A 745 -50.03 -43.58 61.92
C ALA A 745 -49.13 -44.82 61.89
N ASN A 746 -48.32 -44.94 62.96
CA ASN A 746 -47.65 -46.13 63.49
C ASN A 746 -46.68 -46.91 62.61
N THR A 747 -45.38 -46.68 62.85
CA THR A 747 -44.51 -47.77 63.36
C THR A 747 -43.26 -47.17 63.99
N GLU A 748 -43.24 -47.14 65.32
CA GLU A 748 -42.01 -47.21 66.11
C GLU A 748 -41.29 -48.56 65.83
N ASN A 749 -40.00 -48.60 66.16
CA ASN A 749 -39.05 -49.72 66.05
C ASN A 749 -38.39 -49.91 64.67
N ASN A 750 -37.26 -49.22 64.46
CA ASN A 750 -35.96 -49.91 64.61
C ASN A 750 -34.79 -48.94 64.51
N ARG A 751 -33.99 -48.89 65.58
CA ARG A 751 -32.64 -48.33 65.61
C ARG A 751 -31.71 -49.20 64.77
N VAL A 752 -31.02 -48.65 63.76
CA VAL A 752 -29.69 -49.12 63.32
C VAL A 752 -28.86 -47.92 62.85
N GLN A 753 -27.63 -47.83 63.35
CA GLN A 753 -26.63 -46.80 63.08
C GLN A 753 -26.14 -46.83 61.62
N PRO A 754 -25.70 -45.69 61.03
CA PRO A 754 -24.93 -45.72 59.79
C PRO A 754 -23.43 -45.87 60.07
N ASN A 755 -22.91 -47.07 59.82
CA ASN A 755 -21.48 -47.28 59.58
C ASN A 755 -21.14 -46.93 58.13
N ILE A 756 -20.23 -45.97 58.01
CA ILE A 756 -19.20 -45.70 57.00
C ILE A 756 -18.96 -46.82 55.96
N ILE A 757 -18.81 -46.47 54.66
CA ILE A 757 -17.60 -46.67 53.79
C ILE A 757 -17.91 -46.53 52.28
N PHE A 758 -17.17 -45.60 51.65
CA PHE A 758 -16.73 -45.40 50.25
C PHE A 758 -17.10 -46.38 49.13
N LYS A 759 -17.37 -45.84 47.92
CA LYS A 759 -16.50 -45.99 46.73
C LYS A 759 -16.96 -45.19 45.49
N THR A 760 -16.06 -44.34 45.00
CA THR A 760 -15.68 -44.09 43.58
C THR A 760 -16.73 -44.24 42.47
N PHE A 761 -17.04 -43.13 41.77
CA PHE A 761 -16.44 -42.77 40.48
C PHE A 761 -16.49 -41.27 40.29
#